data_AF-A0A183LNI1-F1
#
_entry.id   AF-A0A183LNI1-F1
#
_cell.length_a   1.000
_cell.length_b   1.000
_cell.length_c   1.000
_cell.angle_alpha   90.00
_cell.angle_beta   90.00
_cell.angle_gamma   90.00
#
_symmetry.space_group_name_H-M   'P 1'
#
loop_
_entity.id
_entity.type
_entity.pdbx_description
1 polymer ?
#
loop_
_entity_poly.entity_id
_entity_poly.type
_entity_poly.pdbx_seq_one_letter_code
_entity_poly.pdbx_strand_id
1 'polypeptide(L)'
;MPKFLLQDNFCVHLLLVIIWGNVEMQTTENTTSNRLSRSTSAMINFSGLPITRLYVSIPEELTPGSLVLDLNKHPKISSFLTDQNALVMYNSGSYRYRLLNAFDGYLFRVGSKTGKVTVATRLQPDSETNQNNDIFVNSHQQDKTNRAALIYLYIHLEDINDHTPQFPSHSIDLNVMEDTPVGSVLHYFRISDPDIGSNSLESVNLTVIPLPNLSSDQSTKLQQTNFLIPDLLSKPFEVILTREGATFSLKNQLDREIVPAYDVTLIALDGNKQNPRSSQIGFRVHVADVNDNSPRWLKQKPLNDVQTLNYEQEINLEIENDYPRFLVSVPENTQIGALIFWLQARDADIGENARLQYLIDTSAPGGLVGADYLSVQPNTGEVRLRTQLDYETISMQINGPEIDIPVMVHDNPRNGRQLSARAMLVIRVLDVNDVHPTIIATPLAPILSSGGFFPNLIENNHVTSVFGIWENQVPGQPVASIHVSDPDTGDGGVVACTITNTMKPGFNVPNVIEALSGSATYQLISAKRLDRETIARHQVLITCRDHDTVKPLVFTYRLDIEVMDENDNPPVIASDKLVLTCPENASPGRVVGRLNVTDADIGENARLRFWIDEADVNWISIQSNTGEIRVNTVFDRELEPERTFTVYVSDSGVNAHTASAEIKIQILDENDHTPHFTDLYFFSIPENSPPDTEVGQIHAVDEDIGDNGKVR
;
A
#
# COMPACT_ATOMS: atom_id res chain seq x y z
N MET A 1 54.88 -33.32 -23.24
CA MET A 1 55.72 -33.94 -24.29
C MET A 1 56.37 -32.82 -25.09
N PRO A 2 57.71 -32.78 -25.24
CA PRO A 2 58.38 -31.64 -25.82
C PRO A 2 58.28 -31.70 -27.34
N LYS A 3 57.60 -30.72 -27.95
CA LYS A 3 57.75 -30.44 -29.38
C LYS A 3 59.13 -29.80 -29.57
N PHE A 4 59.87 -30.39 -30.50
CA PHE A 4 61.19 -29.98 -30.94
C PHE A 4 61.26 -28.47 -31.23
N LEU A 5 62.42 -27.89 -30.93
CA LEU A 5 62.87 -26.57 -31.33
C LEU A 5 62.44 -26.26 -32.77
N LEU A 6 61.94 -25.04 -32.97
CA LEU A 6 61.72 -24.39 -34.25
C LEU A 6 62.85 -24.77 -35.22
N GLN A 7 62.53 -25.62 -36.20
CA GLN A 7 63.42 -25.87 -37.31
C GLN A 7 63.53 -24.57 -38.11
N ASP A 8 64.77 -24.16 -38.38
CA ASP A 8 65.14 -23.26 -39.47
C ASP A 8 64.62 -23.85 -40.80
N ASN A 9 63.34 -23.67 -41.11
CA ASN A 9 62.64 -24.34 -42.21
C ASN A 9 62.57 -23.52 -43.50
N PHE A 10 63.61 -22.72 -43.78
CA PHE A 10 63.78 -22.06 -45.08
C PHE A 10 65.24 -22.15 -45.56
N CYS A 11 65.76 -23.38 -45.61
CA CYS A 11 67.04 -23.68 -46.26
C CYS A 11 66.81 -24.61 -47.45
N VAL A 12 67.04 -24.12 -48.67
CA VAL A 12 67.12 -24.97 -49.86
C VAL A 12 68.57 -25.41 -50.05
N HIS A 13 68.79 -26.72 -50.16
CA HIS A 13 70.11 -27.29 -50.36
C HIS A 13 70.27 -27.70 -51.82
N LEU A 14 71.15 -27.03 -52.55
CA LEU A 14 71.48 -27.40 -53.93
C LEU A 14 72.82 -28.12 -53.98
N LEU A 15 72.85 -29.24 -54.70
CA LEU A 15 74.10 -29.96 -55.00
C LEU A 15 74.51 -29.74 -56.46
N LEU A 16 75.62 -29.05 -56.67
CA LEU A 16 76.17 -28.76 -58.00
C LEU A 16 77.47 -29.52 -58.24
N VAL A 17 77.71 -29.89 -59.50
CA VAL A 17 79.01 -30.37 -59.97
C VAL A 17 79.64 -29.33 -60.88
N ILE A 18 80.94 -29.09 -60.69
CA ILE A 18 81.79 -28.33 -61.61
C ILE A 18 82.73 -29.29 -62.34
N ILE A 19 82.82 -29.16 -63.65
CA ILE A 19 83.57 -30.09 -64.53
C ILE A 19 84.53 -29.32 -65.42
N TRP A 20 85.77 -29.82 -65.55
CA TRP A 20 86.82 -29.27 -66.41
C TRP A 20 86.82 -29.92 -67.82
N GLY A 21 86.71 -29.09 -68.87
CA GLY A 21 86.87 -29.49 -70.27
C GLY A 21 85.59 -29.96 -70.98
N ASN A 22 85.70 -30.33 -72.26
CA ASN A 22 84.58 -30.80 -73.11
C ASN A 22 84.19 -32.26 -72.80
N VAL A 23 83.83 -32.55 -71.56
CA VAL A 23 83.19 -33.82 -71.20
C VAL A 23 81.68 -33.61 -71.29
N GLU A 24 81.03 -34.27 -72.25
CA GLU A 24 79.57 -34.35 -72.31
C GLU A 24 79.06 -35.37 -71.30
N MET A 25 78.20 -34.91 -70.39
CA MET A 25 77.37 -35.79 -69.57
C MET A 25 76.02 -35.97 -70.26
N GLN A 26 75.76 -37.14 -70.81
CA GLN A 26 74.40 -37.53 -71.19
C GLN A 26 73.61 -37.84 -69.91
N THR A 27 72.48 -37.16 -69.76
CA THR A 27 71.40 -37.63 -68.90
C THR A 27 70.74 -38.82 -69.60
N THR A 28 70.74 -39.99 -68.99
CA THR A 28 69.66 -40.93 -69.27
C THR A 28 68.41 -40.39 -68.59
N GLU A 29 67.63 -39.61 -69.33
CA GLU A 29 66.19 -39.58 -69.09
C GLU A 29 65.70 -41.02 -69.27
N ASN A 30 65.42 -41.70 -68.16
CA ASN A 30 64.89 -43.05 -68.22
C ASN A 30 63.38 -42.98 -68.48
N THR A 31 63.01 -42.51 -69.68
CA THR A 31 61.71 -42.78 -70.28
C THR A 31 61.81 -44.09 -71.05
N THR A 32 61.30 -45.17 -70.44
CA THR A 32 60.72 -46.36 -71.07
C THR A 32 61.33 -46.92 -72.38
N SER A 33 61.89 -48.12 -72.25
CA SER A 33 61.88 -49.24 -73.21
C SER A 33 62.88 -49.27 -74.39
N ASN A 34 63.64 -50.38 -74.38
CA ASN A 34 64.14 -51.19 -75.50
C ASN A 34 65.31 -50.74 -76.42
N ARG A 35 66.26 -51.68 -76.48
CA ARG A 35 67.33 -51.98 -77.48
C ARG A 35 68.69 -51.28 -77.36
N LEU A 36 69.60 -52.04 -76.74
CA LEU A 36 71.04 -52.23 -77.02
C LEU A 36 71.65 -51.43 -78.19
N SER A 37 72.58 -50.53 -77.87
CA SER A 37 73.86 -50.44 -78.57
C SER A 37 74.94 -49.94 -77.61
N ARG A 38 76.05 -50.68 -77.52
CA ARG A 38 77.25 -50.33 -76.76
C ARG A 38 77.76 -48.94 -77.17
N SER A 39 77.73 -47.98 -76.27
CA SER A 39 78.73 -46.90 -76.22
C SER A 39 79.36 -46.89 -74.83
N THR A 40 80.66 -47.13 -74.78
CA THR A 40 81.48 -46.89 -73.59
C THR A 40 81.50 -45.38 -73.31
N SER A 41 80.65 -44.94 -72.39
CA SER A 41 80.53 -43.54 -71.98
C SER A 41 80.82 -43.43 -70.48
N ALA A 42 81.80 -42.60 -70.13
CA ALA A 42 82.33 -42.48 -68.78
C ALA A 42 81.28 -41.94 -67.79
N MET A 43 80.94 -42.73 -66.76
CA MET A 43 80.22 -42.25 -65.59
C MET A 43 81.21 -41.60 -64.61
N ILE A 44 80.87 -40.43 -64.08
CA ILE A 44 81.70 -39.76 -63.06
C ILE A 44 81.39 -40.39 -61.70
N ASN A 45 82.42 -40.96 -61.07
CA ASN A 45 82.37 -41.37 -59.68
C ASN A 45 82.49 -40.12 -58.78
N PHE A 46 81.52 -39.93 -57.88
CA PHE A 46 81.48 -38.78 -56.96
C PHE A 46 82.19 -39.04 -55.61
N SER A 47 82.58 -40.28 -55.31
CA SER A 47 83.27 -40.62 -54.06
C SER A 47 84.71 -40.07 -54.05
N GLY A 48 85.04 -39.22 -53.07
CA GLY A 48 86.39 -38.66 -52.91
C GLY A 48 86.65 -37.37 -53.71
N LEU A 49 85.65 -36.78 -54.36
CA LEU A 49 85.78 -35.46 -54.97
C LEU A 49 85.91 -34.37 -53.89
N PRO A 50 86.72 -33.32 -54.13
CA PRO A 50 86.81 -32.20 -53.22
C PRO A 50 85.48 -31.42 -53.17
N ILE A 51 85.03 -31.09 -51.95
CA ILE A 51 83.72 -30.49 -51.67
C ILE A 51 83.88 -29.07 -51.14
N THR A 52 83.18 -28.11 -51.74
CA THR A 52 83.06 -26.74 -51.20
C THR A 52 81.62 -26.47 -50.75
N ARG A 53 81.47 -25.89 -49.56
CA ARG A 53 80.17 -25.43 -49.03
C ARG A 53 80.05 -23.92 -49.16
N LEU A 54 78.97 -23.48 -49.80
CA LEU A 54 78.62 -22.09 -50.01
C LEU A 54 77.30 -21.78 -49.30
N TYR A 55 77.19 -20.59 -48.74
CA TYR A 55 76.01 -20.13 -48.05
C TYR A 55 75.61 -18.80 -48.69
N VAL A 56 74.35 -18.68 -49.08
CA VAL A 56 73.79 -17.45 -49.63
C VAL A 56 72.42 -17.23 -49.02
N SER A 57 72.13 -15.98 -48.66
CA SER A 57 70.79 -15.57 -48.28
C SER A 57 70.19 -14.77 -49.41
N ILE A 58 68.93 -15.05 -49.74
CA ILE A 58 68.18 -14.29 -50.74
C ILE A 58 66.78 -14.00 -50.21
N PRO A 59 66.19 -12.84 -50.56
CA PRO A 59 64.80 -12.58 -50.24
C PRO A 59 63.89 -13.62 -50.91
N GLU A 60 62.80 -13.99 -50.24
CA GLU A 60 61.72 -14.71 -50.88
C GLU A 60 61.05 -13.86 -51.97
N GLU A 61 60.14 -14.46 -52.74
CA GLU A 61 59.38 -13.73 -53.76
C GLU A 61 60.21 -13.16 -54.94
N LEU A 62 61.48 -13.59 -55.06
CA LEU A 62 62.31 -13.27 -56.22
C LEU A 62 61.69 -13.78 -57.53
N THR A 63 61.63 -12.90 -58.53
CA THR A 63 61.11 -13.23 -59.85
C THR A 63 61.99 -14.26 -60.58
N PRO A 64 61.42 -15.15 -61.41
CA PRO A 64 62.20 -16.04 -62.27
C PRO A 64 63.23 -15.28 -63.11
N GLY A 65 64.47 -15.77 -63.13
CA GLY A 65 65.62 -15.15 -63.80
C GLY A 65 66.50 -14.28 -62.89
N SER A 66 66.07 -13.96 -61.67
CA SER A 66 66.88 -13.24 -60.68
C SER A 66 68.17 -13.98 -60.35
N LEU A 67 69.30 -13.28 -60.31
CA LEU A 67 70.61 -13.85 -59.98
C LEU A 67 70.71 -14.09 -58.47
N VAL A 68 70.93 -15.34 -58.09
CA VAL A 68 71.16 -15.77 -56.70
C VAL A 68 72.64 -15.67 -56.36
N LEU A 69 73.49 -16.26 -57.20
CA LEU A 69 74.93 -16.30 -56.98
C LEU A 69 75.68 -16.50 -58.30
N ASP A 70 76.80 -15.79 -58.47
CA ASP A 70 77.75 -16.05 -59.57
C ASP A 70 78.92 -16.89 -59.04
N LEU A 71 78.91 -18.19 -59.33
CA LEU A 71 79.90 -19.14 -58.81
C LEU A 71 81.32 -18.82 -59.27
N ASN A 72 81.48 -18.25 -60.47
CA ASN A 72 82.80 -17.90 -61.00
C ASN A 72 83.43 -16.70 -60.27
N LYS A 73 82.61 -15.85 -59.65
CA LYS A 73 83.07 -14.66 -58.91
C LYS A 73 83.12 -14.88 -57.41
N HIS A 74 82.65 -16.02 -56.91
CA HIS A 74 82.60 -16.28 -55.48
C HIS A 74 84.01 -16.59 -54.92
N PRO A 75 84.50 -15.89 -53.89
CA PRO A 75 85.89 -15.98 -53.41
C PRO A 75 86.34 -17.40 -53.06
N LYS A 76 85.46 -18.18 -52.42
CA LYS A 76 85.74 -19.59 -52.05
C LYS A 76 85.86 -20.50 -53.27
N ILE A 77 85.17 -20.20 -54.38
CA ILE A 77 85.29 -20.97 -55.62
C ILE A 77 86.54 -20.54 -56.37
N SER A 78 86.84 -19.24 -56.44
CA SER A 78 88.09 -18.77 -57.04
C SER A 78 89.32 -19.28 -56.30
N SER A 79 89.29 -19.33 -54.96
CA SER A 79 90.38 -19.90 -54.16
C SER A 79 90.45 -21.42 -54.35
N PHE A 80 89.31 -22.12 -54.30
CA PHE A 80 89.26 -23.56 -54.55
C PHE A 80 89.76 -23.96 -55.95
N LEU A 81 89.50 -23.13 -56.96
CA LEU A 81 90.00 -23.31 -58.32
C LEU A 81 91.49 -22.96 -58.48
N THR A 82 92.09 -22.24 -57.54
CA THR A 82 93.50 -21.82 -57.56
C THR A 82 94.38 -22.49 -56.50
N ASP A 83 93.78 -23.19 -55.53
CA ASP A 83 94.50 -23.82 -54.44
C ASP A 83 95.29 -25.03 -54.94
N GLN A 84 96.57 -25.00 -54.63
CA GLN A 84 97.60 -25.81 -55.25
C GLN A 84 97.56 -27.24 -54.70
N ASN A 85 96.87 -28.15 -55.41
CA ASN A 85 97.25 -29.58 -55.47
C ASN A 85 96.54 -30.41 -56.58
N ALA A 86 96.11 -29.78 -57.68
CA ALA A 86 95.68 -30.51 -58.88
C ALA A 86 96.10 -29.81 -60.19
N LEU A 87 97.37 -30.04 -60.55
CA LEU A 87 97.94 -30.05 -61.90
C LEU A 87 97.69 -28.85 -62.84
N VAL A 88 98.78 -28.08 -62.99
CA VAL A 88 99.18 -27.26 -64.14
C VAL A 88 98.64 -27.78 -65.48
N MET A 89 97.77 -27.01 -66.14
CA MET A 89 97.72 -26.76 -67.60
C MET A 89 96.48 -25.89 -67.96
N TYR A 90 96.76 -24.81 -68.71
CA TYR A 90 95.84 -23.92 -69.45
C TYR A 90 95.07 -22.82 -68.69
N ASN A 91 95.67 -21.64 -68.82
CA ASN A 91 95.01 -20.37 -69.05
C ASN A 91 94.10 -20.47 -70.32
N SER A 92 92.86 -20.96 -70.17
CA SER A 92 91.69 -20.84 -71.08
C SER A 92 90.54 -21.82 -70.72
N GLY A 93 90.29 -22.08 -69.43
CA GLY A 93 89.36 -23.13 -68.99
C GLY A 93 87.89 -22.71 -68.97
N SER A 94 87.11 -23.11 -69.98
CA SER A 94 85.63 -23.11 -69.91
C SER A 94 85.16 -24.15 -68.89
N TYR A 95 84.77 -23.71 -67.69
CA TYR A 95 84.09 -24.56 -66.69
C TYR A 95 82.66 -24.87 -67.12
N ARG A 96 82.19 -26.10 -66.84
CA ARG A 96 80.76 -26.41 -66.93
C ARG A 96 80.14 -26.72 -65.58
N TYR A 97 79.00 -26.09 -65.32
CA TYR A 97 78.22 -26.26 -64.09
C TYR A 97 76.93 -27.04 -64.38
N ARG A 98 76.55 -27.94 -63.48
CA ARG A 98 75.30 -28.69 -63.57
C ARG A 98 74.73 -28.99 -62.18
N LEU A 99 73.41 -28.88 -62.04
CA LEU A 99 72.68 -29.36 -60.86
C LEU A 99 72.57 -30.89 -60.92
N LEU A 100 72.84 -31.56 -59.80
CA LEU A 100 72.84 -33.02 -59.72
C LEU A 100 71.47 -33.61 -59.34
N ASN A 101 70.60 -32.81 -58.71
CA ASN A 101 69.24 -33.21 -58.38
C ASN A 101 68.23 -32.61 -59.40
N ALA A 102 67.29 -33.42 -59.85
CA ALA A 102 66.26 -33.00 -60.80
C ALA A 102 65.20 -32.07 -60.17
N PHE A 103 64.89 -32.26 -58.88
CA PHE A 103 63.94 -31.40 -58.14
C PHE A 103 64.49 -29.97 -57.93
N ASP A 104 65.79 -29.85 -57.68
CA ASP A 104 66.50 -28.57 -57.57
C ASP A 104 66.37 -27.71 -58.85
N GLY A 105 66.16 -28.34 -60.01
CA GLY A 105 65.96 -27.70 -61.31
C GLY A 105 64.60 -27.01 -61.49
N TYR A 106 63.63 -27.28 -60.61
CA TYR A 106 62.33 -26.59 -60.57
C TYR A 106 62.46 -25.20 -59.94
N LEU A 107 63.17 -25.09 -58.83
CA LEU A 107 63.32 -23.83 -58.07
C LEU A 107 64.49 -22.96 -58.57
N PHE A 108 65.60 -23.59 -59.02
CA PHE A 108 66.80 -22.87 -59.44
C PHE A 108 67.38 -23.41 -60.75
N ARG A 109 68.04 -22.53 -61.50
CA ARG A 109 68.77 -22.86 -62.74
C ARG A 109 70.22 -22.45 -62.60
N VAL A 110 71.12 -23.28 -63.11
CA VAL A 110 72.54 -22.91 -63.23
C VAL A 110 72.95 -22.78 -64.70
N GLY A 111 73.50 -21.64 -65.05
CA GLY A 111 74.03 -21.40 -66.39
C GLY A 111 75.26 -22.27 -66.65
N SER A 112 75.12 -23.24 -67.55
CA SER A 112 76.11 -24.31 -67.74
C SER A 112 77.51 -23.83 -68.12
N LYS A 113 77.66 -22.65 -68.74
CA LYS A 113 78.97 -22.04 -69.08
C LYS A 113 79.26 -20.76 -68.29
N THR A 114 78.26 -20.17 -67.67
CA THR A 114 78.37 -18.85 -67.00
C THR A 114 78.51 -18.96 -65.49
N GLY A 115 78.17 -20.10 -64.89
CA GLY A 115 78.24 -20.32 -63.44
C GLY A 115 77.25 -19.49 -62.62
N LYS A 116 76.31 -18.80 -63.29
CA LYS A 116 75.26 -18.02 -62.63
C LYS A 116 74.12 -18.94 -62.19
N VAL A 117 73.84 -18.95 -60.90
CA VAL A 117 72.66 -19.58 -60.30
C VAL A 117 71.55 -18.54 -60.30
N THR A 118 70.42 -18.83 -60.95
CA THR A 118 69.26 -17.95 -61.07
C THR A 118 67.99 -18.65 -60.59
N VAL A 119 67.03 -17.89 -60.07
CA VAL A 119 65.70 -18.40 -59.70
C VAL A 119 64.95 -18.90 -60.95
N ALA A 120 64.29 -20.04 -60.87
CA ALA A 120 63.60 -20.67 -62.00
C ALA A 120 62.07 -20.55 -61.90
N THR A 121 61.52 -20.62 -60.70
CA THR A 121 60.11 -20.39 -60.36
C THR A 121 60.03 -19.42 -59.18
N ARG A 122 58.92 -18.69 -59.07
CA ARG A 122 58.66 -17.80 -57.92
C ARG A 122 58.75 -18.62 -56.63
N LEU A 123 59.55 -18.14 -55.67
CA LEU A 123 59.78 -18.81 -54.39
C LEU A 123 58.73 -18.28 -53.41
N GLN A 124 57.77 -19.13 -52.99
CA GLN A 124 56.74 -18.79 -52.01
C GLN A 124 56.84 -19.73 -50.80
N PRO A 125 56.60 -19.25 -49.58
CA PRO A 125 56.79 -20.03 -48.36
C PRO A 125 55.84 -21.25 -48.24
N ASP A 126 54.69 -21.23 -48.89
CA ASP A 126 53.66 -22.29 -48.80
C ASP A 126 53.80 -23.44 -49.82
N SER A 127 54.85 -23.47 -50.65
CA SER A 127 55.06 -24.63 -51.53
C SER A 127 55.69 -25.78 -50.73
N GLU A 128 54.90 -26.79 -50.37
CA GLU A 128 55.31 -28.02 -49.67
C GLU A 128 56.67 -28.57 -50.13
N THR A 129 57.77 -28.15 -49.51
CA THR A 129 59.08 -28.82 -49.64
C THR A 129 59.28 -29.74 -48.46
N ASN A 130 58.39 -30.71 -48.32
CA ASN A 130 58.46 -31.74 -47.28
C ASN A 130 58.70 -33.12 -47.92
N GLN A 131 59.88 -33.32 -48.50
CA GLN A 131 60.42 -34.66 -48.73
C GLN A 131 61.92 -34.67 -48.43
N ASN A 132 62.26 -35.18 -47.25
CA ASN A 132 63.57 -35.75 -46.94
C ASN A 132 63.96 -36.73 -48.04
N ASN A 133 64.88 -36.33 -48.90
CA ASN A 133 65.46 -37.22 -49.89
C ASN A 133 66.93 -37.44 -49.53
N ASP A 134 67.16 -38.49 -48.73
CA ASP A 134 68.48 -39.06 -48.47
C ASP A 134 69.13 -39.47 -49.80
N ILE A 135 70.29 -38.90 -50.10
CA ILE A 135 71.09 -39.27 -51.27
C ILE A 135 71.91 -40.51 -50.92
N PHE A 136 71.54 -41.67 -51.48
CA PHE A 136 72.38 -42.87 -51.48
C PHE A 136 73.26 -42.91 -52.74
N VAL A 137 74.58 -42.93 -52.58
CA VAL A 137 75.54 -43.18 -53.68
C VAL A 137 76.37 -44.40 -53.33
N ASN A 138 76.22 -45.47 -54.12
CA ASN A 138 77.06 -46.68 -54.05
C ASN A 138 78.23 -46.57 -55.01
N SER A 139 79.42 -46.93 -54.53
CA SER A 139 80.71 -46.85 -55.23
C SER A 139 81.07 -48.17 -55.92
N HIS A 140 81.64 -48.11 -57.13
CA HIS A 140 82.71 -49.02 -57.49
C HIS A 140 83.58 -48.51 -58.65
N GLN A 141 84.88 -48.68 -58.43
CA GLN A 141 86.01 -48.67 -59.36
C GLN A 141 86.67 -47.32 -59.71
N GLN A 142 87.99 -47.43 -59.70
CA GLN A 142 89.02 -46.42 -59.57
C GLN A 142 89.71 -46.31 -60.94
N ASP A 143 89.51 -45.19 -61.64
CA ASP A 143 90.54 -44.55 -62.48
C ASP A 143 90.02 -43.25 -63.13
N LYS A 144 90.81 -42.17 -62.97
CA LYS A 144 90.70 -40.83 -63.60
C LYS A 144 89.61 -39.86 -63.10
N THR A 145 89.64 -39.49 -61.83
CA THR A 145 88.90 -38.34 -61.26
C THR A 145 89.81 -37.14 -60.95
N ASN A 146 90.36 -36.49 -61.99
CA ASN A 146 91.11 -35.23 -61.83
C ASN A 146 90.44 -34.02 -62.50
N ARG A 147 89.14 -34.10 -62.84
CA ARG A 147 88.45 -33.04 -63.61
C ARG A 147 87.03 -32.70 -63.14
N ALA A 148 86.67 -32.99 -61.89
CA ALA A 148 85.38 -32.58 -61.32
C ALA A 148 85.47 -32.26 -59.82
N ALA A 149 84.55 -31.42 -59.31
CA ALA A 149 84.39 -31.13 -57.89
C ALA A 149 82.91 -30.88 -57.54
N LEU A 150 82.56 -30.99 -56.26
CA LEU A 150 81.20 -30.80 -55.77
C LEU A 150 81.05 -29.48 -55.00
N ILE A 151 79.93 -28.80 -55.21
CA ILE A 151 79.54 -27.59 -54.50
C ILE A 151 78.19 -27.85 -53.83
N TYR A 152 78.17 -27.79 -52.49
CA TYR A 152 76.93 -27.73 -51.72
C TYR A 152 76.59 -26.27 -51.48
N LEU A 153 75.50 -25.79 -52.08
CA LEU A 153 74.99 -24.44 -51.90
C LEU A 153 73.78 -24.46 -50.96
N TYR A 154 73.96 -23.85 -49.81
CA TYR A 154 72.91 -23.62 -48.81
C TYR A 154 72.28 -22.26 -49.11
N ILE A 155 71.04 -22.25 -49.54
CA ILE A 155 70.26 -21.04 -49.81
C ILE A 155 69.30 -20.83 -48.65
N HIS A 156 69.53 -19.80 -47.86
CA HIS A 156 68.58 -19.35 -46.87
C HIS A 156 67.60 -18.36 -47.51
N LEU A 157 66.30 -18.60 -47.40
CA LEU A 157 65.28 -17.64 -47.85
C LEU A 157 64.97 -16.67 -46.70
N GLU A 158 65.16 -15.38 -46.97
CA GLU A 158 64.78 -14.30 -46.06
C GLU A 158 63.31 -13.95 -46.31
N ASP A 159 62.49 -14.09 -45.28
CA ASP A 159 61.07 -13.73 -45.27
C ASP A 159 60.88 -12.22 -45.52
N ILE A 160 59.95 -11.86 -46.42
CA ILE A 160 59.55 -10.48 -46.72
C ILE A 160 58.20 -10.24 -46.07
N ASN A 161 58.05 -9.08 -45.41
CA ASN A 161 56.75 -8.63 -44.90
C ASN A 161 55.79 -8.24 -46.04
N ASP A 162 55.20 -9.23 -46.70
CA ASP A 162 54.33 -9.09 -47.86
C ASP A 162 52.89 -9.54 -47.62
N HIS A 163 52.59 -10.17 -46.49
CA HIS A 163 51.24 -10.37 -45.99
C HIS A 163 50.90 -9.35 -44.91
N THR A 164 49.66 -9.39 -44.42
CA THR A 164 49.20 -8.61 -43.28
C THR A 164 48.49 -9.60 -42.36
N PRO A 165 48.56 -9.43 -41.03
CA PRO A 165 47.72 -10.23 -40.13
C PRO A 165 46.26 -10.12 -40.56
N GLN A 166 45.51 -11.23 -40.61
CA GLN A 166 44.14 -11.24 -41.11
C GLN A 166 43.15 -11.72 -40.05
N PHE A 167 42.10 -10.92 -39.82
CA PHE A 167 40.92 -11.34 -39.08
C PHE A 167 39.96 -12.15 -39.99
N PRO A 168 39.19 -13.11 -39.46
CA PRO A 168 38.15 -13.79 -40.21
C PRO A 168 37.09 -12.76 -40.64
N SER A 169 36.59 -12.82 -41.88
CA SER A 169 35.69 -11.82 -42.47
C SER A 169 34.23 -11.86 -41.96
N HIS A 170 34.02 -11.99 -40.65
CA HIS A 170 32.69 -12.14 -40.05
C HIS A 170 32.36 -10.88 -39.25
N SER A 171 31.19 -10.30 -39.47
CA SER A 171 30.63 -9.31 -38.55
C SER A 171 30.28 -10.01 -37.25
N ILE A 172 30.78 -9.51 -36.13
CA ILE A 172 30.52 -10.06 -34.80
C ILE A 172 29.84 -8.95 -34.01
N ASP A 173 28.76 -9.28 -33.30
CA ASP A 173 28.23 -8.47 -32.22
C ASP A 173 28.14 -9.37 -30.99
N LEU A 174 28.59 -8.88 -29.84
CA LEU A 174 28.61 -9.63 -28.60
C LEU A 174 27.53 -9.08 -27.67
N ASN A 175 26.78 -9.97 -27.02
CA ASN A 175 25.83 -9.62 -25.98
C ASN A 175 26.32 -10.23 -24.66
N VAL A 176 26.70 -9.39 -23.70
CA VAL A 176 27.40 -9.78 -22.47
C VAL A 176 26.58 -9.30 -21.28
N MET A 177 26.18 -10.22 -20.39
CA MET A 177 25.45 -9.86 -19.16
C MET A 177 26.34 -9.01 -18.24
N GLU A 178 25.78 -7.99 -17.61
CA GLU A 178 26.58 -7.08 -16.78
C GLU A 178 27.16 -7.73 -15.52
N ASP A 179 26.55 -8.82 -15.05
CA ASP A 179 27.02 -9.66 -13.94
C ASP A 179 28.11 -10.66 -14.35
N THR A 180 28.52 -10.68 -15.62
CA THR A 180 29.56 -11.59 -16.13
C THR A 180 30.83 -11.46 -15.27
N PRO A 181 31.38 -12.56 -14.72
CA PRO A 181 32.53 -12.48 -13.84
C PRO A 181 33.77 -11.90 -14.54
N VAL A 182 34.47 -11.01 -13.85
CA VAL A 182 35.79 -10.52 -14.28
C VAL A 182 36.75 -11.69 -14.54
N GLY A 183 37.48 -11.63 -15.65
CA GLY A 183 38.36 -12.69 -16.15
C GLY A 183 37.68 -13.64 -17.15
N SER A 184 36.37 -13.52 -17.37
CA SER A 184 35.66 -14.34 -18.36
C SER A 184 36.16 -14.07 -19.78
N VAL A 185 36.37 -15.14 -20.54
CA VAL A 185 36.69 -15.04 -21.98
C VAL A 185 35.39 -14.81 -22.75
N LEU A 186 35.30 -13.66 -23.42
CA LEU A 186 34.11 -13.23 -24.17
C LEU A 186 34.16 -13.74 -25.62
N HIS A 187 35.34 -13.71 -26.25
CA HIS A 187 35.51 -14.20 -27.62
C HIS A 187 36.96 -14.63 -27.91
N TYR A 188 37.12 -15.55 -28.87
CA TYR A 188 38.42 -15.98 -29.37
C TYR A 188 38.57 -15.58 -30.84
N PHE A 189 39.49 -14.65 -31.13
CA PHE A 189 39.79 -14.20 -32.48
C PHE A 189 40.94 -15.01 -33.05
N ARG A 190 40.66 -15.85 -34.05
CA ARG A 190 41.70 -16.53 -34.82
C ARG A 190 42.32 -15.54 -35.82
N ILE A 191 43.59 -15.19 -35.62
CA ILE A 191 44.31 -14.24 -36.47
C ILE A 191 45.42 -15.01 -37.17
N SER A 192 45.43 -14.98 -38.51
CA SER A 192 46.46 -15.65 -39.31
C SER A 192 47.37 -14.63 -39.97
N ASP A 193 48.66 -14.83 -39.83
CA ASP A 193 49.70 -14.13 -40.57
C ASP A 193 50.61 -15.20 -41.21
N PRO A 194 50.67 -15.31 -42.54
CA PRO A 194 51.54 -16.26 -43.22
C PRO A 194 53.04 -15.98 -43.03
N ASP A 195 53.43 -14.74 -42.74
CA ASP A 195 54.82 -14.32 -42.61
C ASP A 195 55.45 -14.87 -41.32
N ILE A 196 56.78 -14.99 -41.25
CA ILE A 196 57.49 -15.67 -40.17
C ILE A 196 58.37 -14.72 -39.34
N GLY A 197 58.61 -15.07 -38.08
CA GLY A 197 59.57 -14.37 -37.24
C GLY A 197 59.12 -12.95 -36.95
N SER A 198 59.94 -11.95 -37.22
CA SER A 198 59.61 -10.55 -36.98
C SER A 198 58.57 -9.98 -37.95
N ASN A 199 58.23 -10.66 -39.04
CA ASN A 199 57.17 -10.22 -39.95
C ASN A 199 55.82 -10.88 -39.65
N SER A 200 55.80 -11.86 -38.73
CA SER A 200 54.56 -12.46 -38.23
C SER A 200 53.85 -11.56 -37.21
N LEU A 201 52.60 -11.89 -36.88
CA LEU A 201 51.80 -11.24 -35.84
C LEU A 201 52.58 -11.08 -34.52
N GLU A 202 52.89 -9.83 -34.14
CA GLU A 202 53.60 -9.50 -32.90
C GLU A 202 52.63 -9.04 -31.80
N SER A 203 51.63 -8.23 -32.16
CA SER A 203 50.75 -7.60 -31.17
C SER A 203 49.33 -7.38 -31.66
N VAL A 204 48.39 -7.31 -30.71
CA VAL A 204 47.00 -6.88 -30.96
C VAL A 204 46.69 -5.75 -30.01
N ASN A 205 46.43 -4.58 -30.57
CA ASN A 205 46.02 -3.40 -29.82
C ASN A 205 44.51 -3.34 -29.73
N LEU A 206 44.01 -2.94 -28.55
CA LEU A 206 42.59 -2.80 -28.24
C LEU A 206 42.25 -1.32 -28.10
N THR A 207 41.22 -0.89 -28.83
CA THR A 207 40.59 0.42 -28.66
C THR A 207 39.11 0.24 -28.32
N VAL A 208 38.63 0.97 -27.31
CA VAL A 208 37.27 0.85 -26.78
C VAL A 208 36.67 2.25 -26.67
N ILE A 209 35.46 2.42 -27.19
CA ILE A 209 34.69 3.66 -27.10
C ILE A 209 33.40 3.36 -26.34
N PRO A 210 33.23 3.88 -25.10
CA PRO A 210 31.99 3.72 -24.36
C PRO A 210 30.86 4.54 -24.99
N LEU A 211 29.65 3.97 -25.04
CA LEU A 211 28.44 4.60 -25.56
C LEU A 211 27.44 4.82 -24.41
N PRO A 212 27.58 5.87 -23.59
CA PRO A 212 26.70 6.11 -22.45
C PRO A 212 25.30 6.59 -22.88
N ASN A 213 24.28 6.24 -22.09
CA ASN A 213 22.92 6.77 -22.24
C ASN A 213 22.84 8.21 -21.71
N LEU A 214 23.31 9.18 -22.51
CA LEU A 214 23.21 10.62 -22.18
C LEU A 214 22.19 11.31 -23.08
N SER A 215 21.37 12.19 -22.49
CA SER A 215 20.49 13.08 -23.27
C SER A 215 21.32 14.07 -24.10
N SER A 216 20.78 14.52 -25.24
CA SER A 216 21.47 15.40 -26.19
C SER A 216 22.05 16.68 -25.56
N ASP A 217 21.41 17.24 -24.52
CA ASP A 217 21.89 18.40 -23.76
C ASP A 217 23.01 18.10 -22.75
N GLN A 218 23.13 16.85 -22.28
CA GLN A 218 24.22 16.41 -21.39
C GLN A 218 25.47 16.06 -22.19
N SER A 219 25.30 15.58 -23.43
CA SER A 219 26.40 15.25 -24.34
C SER A 219 27.24 16.48 -24.75
N THR A 220 26.61 17.64 -24.95
CA THR A 220 27.28 18.90 -25.32
C THR A 220 27.99 19.56 -24.13
N LYS A 221 27.50 19.38 -22.89
CA LYS A 221 28.20 19.82 -21.67
C LYS A 221 29.40 18.93 -21.32
N LEU A 222 29.30 17.61 -21.52
CA LEU A 222 30.42 16.68 -21.29
C LEU A 222 31.55 16.82 -22.31
N GLN A 223 31.26 17.24 -23.55
CA GLN A 223 32.31 17.59 -24.52
C GLN A 223 33.09 18.86 -24.16
N GLN A 224 32.56 19.74 -23.31
CA GLN A 224 33.24 20.96 -22.84
C GLN A 224 33.98 20.79 -21.51
N THR A 225 33.71 19.71 -20.77
CA THR A 225 34.42 19.39 -19.53
C THR A 225 35.17 18.06 -19.69
N ASN A 226 36.49 18.12 -19.84
CA ASN A 226 37.43 16.98 -19.75
C ASN A 226 37.45 16.32 -18.35
N PHE A 227 36.30 16.05 -17.74
CA PHE A 227 36.18 15.38 -16.46
C PHE A 227 35.75 13.92 -16.67
N LEU A 228 36.79 13.07 -16.72
CA LEU A 228 36.87 11.75 -16.10
C LEU A 228 35.59 10.90 -16.19
N ILE A 229 35.38 10.23 -17.32
CA ILE A 229 34.92 8.85 -17.21
C ILE A 229 36.08 8.12 -16.50
N PRO A 230 35.90 7.55 -15.29
CA PRO A 230 36.95 6.79 -14.62
C PRO A 230 37.68 5.85 -15.58
N ASP A 231 39.01 5.76 -15.51
CA ASP A 231 39.82 4.90 -16.39
C ASP A 231 39.28 3.46 -16.45
N LEU A 232 38.68 2.97 -15.35
CA LEU A 232 38.02 1.67 -15.23
C LEU A 232 36.84 1.46 -16.18
N LEU A 233 36.06 2.51 -16.45
CA LEU A 233 34.90 2.48 -17.36
C LEU A 233 35.32 2.63 -18.83
N SER A 234 36.49 3.22 -19.10
CA SER A 234 37.03 3.36 -20.45
C SER A 234 37.76 2.10 -20.95
N LYS A 235 38.15 1.18 -20.06
CA LYS A 235 38.91 -0.04 -20.36
C LYS A 235 38.36 -1.29 -19.66
N PRO A 236 37.09 -1.65 -19.88
CA PRO A 236 36.49 -2.83 -19.25
C PRO A 236 36.99 -4.15 -19.84
N PHE A 237 37.62 -4.12 -21.01
CA PHE A 237 38.10 -5.31 -21.70
C PHE A 237 39.62 -5.35 -21.81
N GLU A 238 40.15 -6.56 -21.99
CA GLU A 238 41.54 -6.77 -22.35
C GLU A 238 41.66 -7.77 -23.50
N VAL A 239 42.79 -7.71 -24.19
CA VAL A 239 43.13 -8.65 -25.25
C VAL A 239 44.46 -9.31 -24.92
N ILE A 240 44.50 -10.63 -24.94
CA ILE A 240 45.69 -11.43 -24.63
C ILE A 240 46.05 -12.23 -25.88
N LEU A 241 47.27 -12.03 -26.38
CA LEU A 241 47.78 -12.77 -27.52
C LEU A 241 48.01 -14.24 -27.15
N THR A 242 47.60 -15.15 -28.03
CA THR A 242 47.75 -16.60 -27.89
C THR A 242 48.48 -17.18 -29.10
N ARG A 243 48.83 -18.46 -29.05
CA ARG A 243 49.57 -19.14 -30.13
C ARG A 243 48.82 -19.22 -31.46
N GLU A 244 47.49 -19.06 -31.46
CA GLU A 244 46.63 -19.23 -32.64
C GLU A 244 45.80 -17.97 -32.96
N GLY A 245 46.08 -16.82 -32.30
CA GLY A 245 45.32 -15.58 -32.43
C GLY A 245 45.27 -14.77 -31.13
N ALA A 246 44.10 -14.25 -30.75
CA ALA A 246 43.92 -13.42 -29.56
C ALA A 246 42.64 -13.74 -28.79
N THR A 247 42.72 -13.72 -27.47
CA THR A 247 41.59 -13.89 -26.56
C THR A 247 41.10 -12.52 -26.09
N PHE A 248 39.81 -12.25 -26.25
CA PHE A 248 39.14 -11.06 -25.74
C PHE A 248 38.41 -11.40 -24.44
N SER A 249 38.82 -10.79 -23.34
CA SER A 249 38.31 -11.10 -21.98
C SER A 249 37.84 -9.85 -21.24
N LEU A 250 36.98 -10.07 -20.25
CA LEU A 250 36.49 -9.04 -19.36
C LEU A 250 37.51 -8.75 -18.26
N LYS A 251 37.87 -7.49 -18.07
CA LYS A 251 38.87 -7.04 -17.08
C LYS A 251 38.25 -6.32 -15.88
N ASN A 252 37.17 -5.57 -16.09
CA ASN A 252 36.43 -4.90 -15.03
C ASN A 252 34.95 -5.26 -15.12
N GLN A 253 34.23 -5.15 -14.01
CA GLN A 253 32.78 -5.36 -13.98
C GLN A 253 32.08 -4.38 -14.94
N LEU A 254 31.06 -4.87 -15.65
CA LEU A 254 30.20 -4.04 -16.48
C LEU A 254 29.03 -3.52 -15.64
N ASP A 255 28.45 -2.42 -16.07
CA ASP A 255 27.27 -1.78 -15.47
C ASP A 255 26.51 -1.11 -16.63
N ARG A 256 25.32 -1.63 -16.94
CA ARG A 256 24.46 -1.21 -18.04
C ARG A 256 23.86 0.17 -17.77
N GLU A 257 23.53 0.48 -16.52
CA GLU A 257 22.97 1.79 -16.10
C GLU A 257 23.95 2.91 -16.39
N ILE A 258 25.25 2.64 -16.30
CA ILE A 258 26.30 3.61 -16.62
C ILE A 258 26.62 3.59 -18.13
N VAL A 259 26.93 2.42 -18.70
CA VAL A 259 27.31 2.29 -20.13
C VAL A 259 26.65 1.04 -20.76
N PRO A 260 25.59 1.21 -21.58
CA PRO A 260 24.85 0.09 -22.16
C PRO A 260 25.54 -0.60 -23.34
N ALA A 261 26.52 0.05 -23.98
CA ALA A 261 27.23 -0.52 -25.12
C ALA A 261 28.63 0.06 -25.29
N TYR A 262 29.49 -0.71 -25.95
CA TYR A 262 30.86 -0.33 -26.29
C TYR A 262 31.15 -0.63 -27.77
N ASP A 263 31.70 0.34 -28.49
CA ASP A 263 32.30 0.10 -29.79
C ASP A 263 33.76 -0.29 -29.60
N VAL A 264 34.11 -1.50 -30.03
CA VAL A 264 35.43 -2.09 -29.84
C VAL A 264 36.10 -2.25 -31.20
N THR A 265 37.35 -1.80 -31.30
CA THR A 265 38.19 -2.05 -32.47
C THR A 265 39.50 -2.72 -32.04
N LEU A 266 39.75 -3.90 -32.60
CA LEU A 266 41.01 -4.62 -32.46
C LEU A 266 41.88 -4.34 -33.68
N ILE A 267 43.15 -4.04 -33.45
CA ILE A 267 44.15 -3.76 -34.49
C ILE A 267 45.28 -4.78 -34.33
N ALA A 268 45.42 -5.69 -35.27
CA ALA A 268 46.51 -6.66 -35.31
C ALA A 268 47.70 -6.05 -36.07
N LEU A 269 48.90 -6.14 -35.49
CA LEU A 269 50.14 -5.62 -36.08
C LEU A 269 51.20 -6.73 -36.17
N ASP A 270 51.89 -6.77 -37.31
CA ASP A 270 53.13 -7.54 -37.42
C ASP A 270 54.28 -6.91 -36.60
N GLY A 271 55.39 -7.63 -36.48
CA GLY A 271 56.56 -7.17 -35.75
C GLY A 271 57.61 -6.38 -36.55
N ASN A 272 57.29 -6.01 -37.80
CA ASN A 272 58.27 -5.37 -38.68
C ASN A 272 58.45 -3.90 -38.30
N LYS A 273 59.59 -3.57 -37.69
CA LYS A 273 59.85 -2.21 -37.17
C LYS A 273 60.04 -1.14 -38.25
N GLN A 274 60.34 -1.51 -39.50
CA GLN A 274 60.61 -0.55 -40.57
C GLN A 274 59.35 -0.23 -41.37
N ASN A 275 58.60 -1.27 -41.75
CA ASN A 275 57.35 -1.15 -42.49
C ASN A 275 56.29 -2.07 -41.85
N PRO A 276 55.73 -1.67 -40.70
CA PRO A 276 54.72 -2.47 -40.04
C PRO A 276 53.43 -2.46 -40.86
N ARG A 277 52.81 -3.62 -40.98
CA ARG A 277 51.50 -3.80 -41.59
C ARG A 277 50.50 -4.20 -40.52
N SER A 278 49.25 -3.82 -40.74
CA SER A 278 48.18 -4.04 -39.78
C SER A 278 46.84 -4.28 -40.46
N SER A 279 45.96 -4.95 -39.73
CA SER A 279 44.54 -5.04 -40.06
C SER A 279 43.71 -4.73 -38.83
N GLN A 280 42.43 -4.41 -39.03
CA GLN A 280 41.52 -4.10 -37.95
C GLN A 280 40.17 -4.79 -38.12
N ILE A 281 39.53 -5.09 -37.00
CA ILE A 281 38.13 -5.52 -36.92
C ILE A 281 37.39 -4.69 -35.88
N GLY A 282 36.24 -4.15 -36.27
CA GLY A 282 35.34 -3.42 -35.39
C GLY A 282 34.09 -4.26 -35.09
N PHE A 283 33.65 -4.27 -33.84
CA PHE A 283 32.43 -4.93 -33.39
C PHE A 283 31.81 -4.19 -32.21
N ARG A 284 30.51 -4.42 -31.97
CA ARG A 284 29.81 -3.86 -30.81
C ARG A 284 29.64 -4.89 -29.71
N VAL A 285 29.92 -4.46 -28.49
CA VAL A 285 29.56 -5.19 -27.27
C VAL A 285 28.34 -4.51 -26.68
N HIS A 286 27.21 -5.21 -26.70
CA HIS A 286 25.99 -4.83 -25.99
C HIS A 286 26.05 -5.40 -24.57
N VAL A 287 25.81 -4.54 -23.58
CA VAL A 287 25.66 -4.97 -22.19
C VAL A 287 24.21 -5.41 -21.98
N ALA A 288 24.01 -6.69 -21.70
CA ALA A 288 22.73 -7.26 -21.40
C ALA A 288 22.37 -7.00 -19.94
N ASP A 289 21.12 -6.60 -19.75
CA ASP A 289 20.50 -6.25 -18.48
C ASP A 289 20.38 -7.44 -17.52
N VAL A 290 20.70 -7.21 -16.25
CA VAL A 290 20.50 -8.10 -15.10
C VAL A 290 19.66 -7.36 -14.06
N ASN A 291 18.75 -8.07 -13.40
CA ASN A 291 17.87 -7.46 -12.40
C ASN A 291 18.60 -7.20 -11.07
N ASP A 292 19.45 -6.19 -11.02
CA ASP A 292 20.29 -5.84 -9.85
C ASP A 292 19.96 -4.48 -9.22
N ASN A 293 19.07 -3.69 -9.85
CA ASN A 293 18.52 -2.48 -9.26
C ASN A 293 17.14 -2.76 -8.67
N SER A 294 16.95 -2.39 -7.40
CA SER A 294 15.62 -2.41 -6.81
C SER A 294 14.81 -1.18 -7.20
N PRO A 295 13.48 -1.31 -7.33
CA PRO A 295 12.60 -0.17 -7.54
C PRO A 295 12.81 0.92 -6.47
N ARG A 296 12.70 2.19 -6.86
CA ARG A 296 12.80 3.32 -5.93
C ARG A 296 11.59 4.22 -6.03
N TRP A 297 10.98 4.49 -4.87
CA TRP A 297 9.85 5.40 -4.74
C TRP A 297 10.21 6.83 -5.17
N LEU A 298 9.30 7.47 -5.90
CA LEU A 298 9.42 8.86 -6.32
C LEU A 298 8.77 9.79 -5.30
N LYS A 299 9.43 10.91 -5.02
CA LYS A 299 8.80 12.00 -4.27
C LYS A 299 7.78 12.68 -5.16
N GLN A 300 6.55 12.77 -4.70
CA GLN A 300 5.52 13.55 -5.39
C GLN A 300 5.61 15.01 -4.94
N LYS A 301 5.60 15.93 -5.90
CA LYS A 301 5.39 17.35 -5.61
C LYS A 301 3.90 17.55 -5.33
N PRO A 302 3.51 18.43 -4.40
CA PRO A 302 2.11 18.82 -4.26
C PRO A 302 1.60 19.33 -5.62
N LEU A 303 0.49 18.76 -6.09
CA LEU A 303 -0.13 19.14 -7.36
C LEU A 303 -0.62 20.59 -7.23
N ASN A 304 0.01 21.53 -7.94
CA ASN A 304 -0.47 22.92 -8.05
C ASN A 304 -1.30 23.18 -9.32
N ASP A 305 -1.65 22.15 -10.11
CA ASP A 305 -2.35 22.35 -11.38
C ASP A 305 -3.70 21.62 -11.46
N VAL A 306 -4.76 22.42 -11.25
CA VAL A 306 -6.01 22.49 -12.03
C VAL A 306 -6.66 21.14 -12.43
N GLN A 307 -7.47 20.56 -11.51
CA GLN A 307 -8.84 20.03 -11.73
C GLN A 307 -9.34 19.02 -10.67
N THR A 308 -8.59 18.72 -9.61
CA THR A 308 -9.10 17.97 -8.44
C THR A 308 -9.32 18.91 -7.27
N LEU A 309 -10.48 19.57 -7.22
CA LEU A 309 -10.94 20.27 -6.02
C LEU A 309 -11.29 19.24 -4.93
N ASN A 310 -10.79 19.47 -3.72
CA ASN A 310 -11.29 19.01 -2.40
C ASN A 310 -10.45 18.02 -1.56
N TYR A 311 -9.19 17.73 -1.90
CA TYR A 311 -8.29 17.06 -0.95
C TYR A 311 -7.10 17.98 -0.68
N GLU A 312 -7.03 18.57 0.52
CA GLU A 312 -5.81 19.24 0.97
C GLU A 312 -4.73 18.18 1.18
N GLN A 313 -3.89 17.99 0.16
CA GLN A 313 -2.72 17.13 0.24
C GLN A 313 -1.60 17.87 0.97
N GLU A 314 -1.61 17.86 2.30
CA GLU A 314 -0.42 18.20 3.09
C GLU A 314 0.60 17.04 2.99
N ILE A 315 1.49 17.13 2.00
CA ILE A 315 2.59 16.18 1.82
C ILE A 315 3.75 16.58 2.76
N ASN A 316 3.67 16.19 4.03
CA ASN A 316 4.82 16.27 4.94
C ASN A 316 5.69 15.02 4.80
N LEU A 317 6.74 15.13 3.97
CA LEU A 317 7.74 14.07 3.77
C LEU A 317 8.83 14.17 4.85
N GLU A 318 8.68 13.44 5.95
CA GLU A 318 9.80 13.13 6.85
C GLU A 318 10.63 11.99 6.24
N ILE A 319 11.67 12.34 5.49
CA ILE A 319 12.62 11.36 4.97
C ILE A 319 13.73 11.23 6.00
N GLU A 320 13.41 10.62 7.13
CA GLU A 320 14.38 10.40 8.20
C GLU A 320 14.89 8.96 8.24
N ASN A 321 14.32 8.03 7.45
CA ASN A 321 14.76 6.63 7.38
C ASN A 321 14.66 6.06 5.96
N ASP A 322 15.33 4.92 5.71
CA ASP A 322 15.30 4.07 4.49
C ASP A 322 13.87 3.57 4.09
N TYR A 323 12.81 4.11 4.70
CA TYR A 323 11.43 3.71 4.56
C TYR A 323 10.54 4.95 4.29
N PRO A 324 10.24 5.27 3.02
CA PRO A 324 9.45 6.46 2.69
C PRO A 324 8.04 6.39 3.27
N ARG A 325 7.53 7.55 3.72
CA ARG A 325 6.18 7.71 4.28
C ARG A 325 5.40 8.73 3.44
N PHE A 326 4.19 8.37 3.01
CA PHE A 326 3.28 9.23 2.25
C PHE A 326 2.06 9.53 3.13
N LEU A 327 1.84 10.78 3.50
CA LEU A 327 0.65 11.21 4.26
C LEU A 327 -0.40 11.78 3.30
N VAL A 328 -1.63 11.29 3.41
CA VAL A 328 -2.78 11.77 2.63
C VAL A 328 -3.97 11.97 3.55
N SER A 329 -4.58 13.16 3.50
CA SER A 329 -5.78 13.48 4.26
C SER A 329 -7.04 13.23 3.44
N VAL A 330 -8.00 12.48 3.97
CA VAL A 330 -9.20 12.03 3.25
C VAL A 330 -10.45 12.24 4.12
N PRO A 331 -11.42 13.06 3.73
CA PRO A 331 -12.72 13.17 4.40
C PRO A 331 -13.46 11.84 4.46
N GLU A 332 -14.07 11.53 5.60
CA GLU A 332 -14.74 10.25 5.81
C GLU A 332 -15.92 10.01 4.86
N ASN A 333 -16.61 11.08 4.46
CA ASN A 333 -17.71 11.05 3.49
C ASN A 333 -17.27 10.83 2.02
N THR A 334 -15.97 10.56 1.79
CA THR A 334 -15.44 10.25 0.46
C THR A 334 -16.14 9.03 -0.12
N GLN A 335 -16.53 9.12 -1.39
CA GLN A 335 -17.25 8.04 -2.07
C GLN A 335 -16.35 6.83 -2.35
N ILE A 336 -16.90 5.64 -2.18
CA ILE A 336 -16.26 4.38 -2.60
C ILE A 336 -15.88 4.47 -4.09
N GLY A 337 -14.65 4.07 -4.40
CA GLY A 337 -14.06 4.12 -5.74
C GLY A 337 -13.30 5.40 -6.06
N ALA A 338 -13.33 6.41 -5.17
CA ALA A 338 -12.56 7.64 -5.34
C ALA A 338 -11.04 7.35 -5.40
N LEU A 339 -10.33 8.10 -6.25
CA LEU A 339 -8.87 8.09 -6.29
C LEU A 339 -8.33 8.87 -5.10
N ILE A 340 -7.62 8.16 -4.21
CA ILE A 340 -7.05 8.73 -2.99
C ILE A 340 -5.62 9.20 -3.23
N PHE A 341 -4.82 8.37 -3.89
CA PHE A 341 -3.40 8.63 -4.08
C PHE A 341 -2.87 7.92 -5.33
N TRP A 342 -1.74 8.39 -5.86
CA TRP A 342 -1.05 7.75 -6.98
C TRP A 342 0.33 7.31 -6.54
N LEU A 343 0.56 6.01 -6.35
CA LEU A 343 1.88 5.48 -6.04
C LEU A 343 2.79 5.51 -7.27
N GLN A 344 3.99 6.09 -7.12
CA GLN A 344 4.95 6.18 -8.22
C GLN A 344 6.34 5.74 -7.76
N ALA A 345 6.93 4.84 -8.53
CA ALA A 345 8.31 4.39 -8.39
C ALA A 345 8.99 4.36 -9.77
N ARG A 346 10.32 4.24 -9.76
CA ARG A 346 11.13 4.01 -10.95
C ARG A 346 12.08 2.84 -10.70
N ASP A 347 12.38 2.11 -11.76
CA ASP A 347 13.46 1.15 -11.79
C ASP A 347 14.55 1.62 -12.76
N ALA A 348 15.81 1.30 -12.48
CA ALA A 348 16.93 1.64 -13.35
C ALA A 348 17.19 0.57 -14.41
N ASP A 349 16.63 -0.64 -14.21
CA ASP A 349 16.74 -1.75 -15.15
C ASP A 349 15.95 -1.47 -16.46
N ILE A 350 15.87 -2.43 -17.39
CA ILE A 350 15.05 -2.27 -18.61
C ILE A 350 14.13 -3.45 -18.87
N GLY A 351 13.12 -3.22 -19.72
CA GLY A 351 12.20 -4.27 -20.14
C GLY A 351 11.39 -4.84 -18.96
N GLU A 352 11.44 -6.17 -18.77
CA GLU A 352 10.69 -6.84 -17.70
C GLU A 352 11.35 -6.70 -16.33
N ASN A 353 12.68 -6.50 -16.28
CA ASN A 353 13.41 -6.24 -15.04
C ASN A 353 13.03 -4.87 -14.46
N ALA A 354 12.65 -3.90 -15.30
CA ALA A 354 12.08 -2.62 -14.84
C ALA A 354 10.55 -2.60 -14.74
N ARG A 355 9.86 -3.74 -14.94
CA ARG A 355 8.40 -3.76 -14.95
C ARG A 355 7.84 -3.76 -13.53
N LEU A 356 7.34 -2.61 -13.11
CA LEU A 356 6.82 -2.41 -11.77
C LEU A 356 5.43 -3.01 -11.57
N GLN A 357 5.22 -3.56 -10.37
CA GLN A 357 3.90 -3.90 -9.85
C GLN A 357 3.73 -3.38 -8.42
N TYR A 358 2.61 -2.71 -8.16
CA TYR A 358 2.26 -2.10 -6.88
C TYR A 358 1.25 -2.96 -6.11
N LEU A 359 1.41 -3.04 -4.79
CA LEU A 359 0.49 -3.77 -3.92
C LEU A 359 0.51 -3.27 -2.48
N ILE A 360 -0.51 -3.65 -1.72
CA ILE A 360 -0.54 -3.51 -0.27
C ILE A 360 0.18 -4.71 0.33
N ASP A 361 1.17 -4.48 1.19
CA ASP A 361 1.91 -5.56 1.87
C ASP A 361 1.06 -6.14 3.00
N THR A 362 0.17 -7.08 2.66
CA THR A 362 -0.71 -7.75 3.63
C THR A 362 0.04 -8.62 4.64
N SER A 363 1.34 -8.84 4.46
CA SER A 363 2.18 -9.58 5.41
C SER A 363 2.69 -8.71 6.56
N ALA A 364 2.66 -7.38 6.39
CA ALA A 364 3.07 -6.42 7.39
C ALA A 364 1.89 -5.94 8.27
N PRO A 365 2.15 -5.52 9.53
CA PRO A 365 1.12 -4.90 10.39
C PRO A 365 0.44 -3.72 9.68
N GLY A 366 -0.88 -3.64 9.76
CA GLY A 366 -1.69 -2.64 9.04
C GLY A 366 -2.05 -3.03 7.59
N GLY A 367 -1.38 -4.01 6.99
CA GLY A 367 -1.62 -4.40 5.60
C GLY A 367 -3.00 -5.01 5.33
N LEU A 368 -3.51 -5.85 6.24
CA LEU A 368 -4.87 -6.41 6.13
C LEU A 368 -5.94 -5.32 6.28
N VAL A 369 -5.78 -4.43 7.27
CA VAL A 369 -6.67 -3.28 7.48
C VAL A 369 -6.67 -2.38 6.26
N GLY A 370 -5.49 -2.07 5.72
CA GLY A 370 -5.36 -1.29 4.49
C GLY A 370 -6.03 -1.93 3.28
N ALA A 371 -6.02 -3.27 3.16
CA ALA A 371 -6.68 -3.99 2.08
C ALA A 371 -8.22 -4.05 2.21
N ASP A 372 -8.75 -3.85 3.41
CA ASP A 372 -10.19 -3.71 3.65
C ASP A 372 -10.68 -2.32 3.19
N TYR A 373 -9.90 -1.28 3.44
CA TYR A 373 -10.28 0.10 3.08
C TYR A 373 -9.87 0.51 1.67
N LEU A 374 -8.76 0.02 1.13
CA LEU A 374 -8.18 0.49 -0.13
C LEU A 374 -7.98 -0.64 -1.15
N SER A 375 -7.86 -0.23 -2.39
CA SER A 375 -7.41 -1.06 -3.51
C SER A 375 -6.26 -0.35 -4.23
N VAL A 376 -5.25 -1.12 -4.64
CA VAL A 376 -4.11 -0.61 -5.41
C VAL A 376 -4.12 -1.28 -6.78
N GLN A 377 -4.12 -0.48 -7.84
CA GLN A 377 -4.00 -0.98 -9.21
C GLN A 377 -2.57 -1.43 -9.49
N PRO A 378 -2.32 -2.73 -9.77
CA PRO A 378 -0.96 -3.25 -9.78
C PRO A 378 -0.05 -2.62 -10.84
N ASN A 379 -0.58 -2.23 -12.00
CA ASN A 379 0.25 -1.72 -13.09
C ASN A 379 0.40 -0.19 -13.10
N THR A 380 -0.51 0.54 -12.44
CA THR A 380 -0.55 2.02 -12.49
C THR A 380 -0.18 2.67 -11.17
N GLY A 381 -0.33 1.96 -10.04
CA GLY A 381 -0.14 2.51 -8.71
C GLY A 381 -1.32 3.36 -8.22
N GLU A 382 -2.45 3.40 -8.94
CA GLU A 382 -3.64 4.10 -8.46
C GLU A 382 -4.19 3.45 -7.19
N VAL A 383 -4.32 4.26 -6.13
CA VAL A 383 -4.91 3.85 -4.85
C VAL A 383 -6.32 4.40 -4.78
N ARG A 384 -7.31 3.50 -4.68
CA ARG A 384 -8.74 3.88 -4.63
C ARG A 384 -9.42 3.36 -3.39
N LEU A 385 -10.36 4.14 -2.88
CA LEU A 385 -11.19 3.76 -1.74
C LEU A 385 -12.08 2.57 -2.10
N ARG A 386 -12.18 1.59 -1.20
CA ARG A 386 -12.95 0.35 -1.38
C ARG A 386 -14.12 0.25 -0.41
N THR A 387 -13.93 0.72 0.82
CA THR A 387 -14.93 0.70 1.90
C THR A 387 -15.11 2.12 2.43
N GLN A 388 -16.32 2.45 2.88
CA GLN A 388 -16.60 3.75 3.47
C GLN A 388 -15.70 3.98 4.68
N LEU A 389 -15.13 5.18 4.78
CA LEU A 389 -14.41 5.61 5.98
C LEU A 389 -15.44 6.12 7.00
N ASP A 390 -15.15 5.90 8.27
CA ASP A 390 -15.97 6.33 9.41
C ASP A 390 -14.98 6.75 10.50
N TYR A 391 -14.86 8.06 10.72
CA TYR A 391 -13.86 8.66 11.58
C TYR A 391 -14.03 8.16 13.02
N GLU A 392 -15.27 8.07 13.51
CA GLU A 392 -15.59 7.68 14.88
C GLU A 392 -15.15 6.23 15.14
N THR A 393 -15.50 5.30 14.25
CA THR A 393 -15.08 3.89 14.38
C THR A 393 -13.57 3.75 14.28
N ILE A 394 -12.95 4.40 13.29
CA ILE A 394 -11.51 4.30 13.04
C ILE A 394 -10.73 4.86 14.23
N SER A 395 -11.06 6.09 14.64
CA SER A 395 -10.42 6.80 15.76
C SER A 395 -10.47 5.98 17.06
N MET A 396 -11.59 5.30 17.33
CA MET A 396 -11.73 4.40 18.48
C MET A 396 -10.91 3.11 18.35
N GLN A 397 -10.88 2.48 17.17
CA GLN A 397 -10.21 1.19 16.98
C GLN A 397 -8.68 1.29 16.99
N ILE A 398 -8.13 2.33 16.37
CA ILE A 398 -6.68 2.50 16.21
C ILE A 398 -6.09 3.61 17.10
N ASN A 399 -6.92 4.20 17.97
CA ASN A 399 -6.54 5.26 18.91
C ASN A 399 -5.92 6.48 18.20
N GLY A 400 -6.56 6.90 17.12
CA GLY A 400 -6.14 8.04 16.31
C GLY A 400 -6.76 8.03 14.90
N PRO A 401 -6.67 9.15 14.15
CA PRO A 401 -7.32 9.30 12.85
C PRO A 401 -6.47 8.76 11.69
N GLU A 402 -5.32 8.15 11.96
CA GLU A 402 -4.32 7.77 10.95
C GLU A 402 -4.25 6.25 10.78
N ILE A 403 -4.51 5.79 9.56
CA ILE A 403 -4.34 4.39 9.17
C ILE A 403 -2.99 4.22 8.48
N ASP A 404 -2.09 3.48 9.11
CA ASP A 404 -0.80 3.09 8.55
C ASP A 404 -0.95 1.88 7.61
N ILE A 405 -0.76 2.10 6.32
CA ILE A 405 -0.93 1.10 5.27
C ILE A 405 0.43 0.79 4.62
N PRO A 406 1.04 -0.37 4.90
CA PRO A 406 2.30 -0.73 4.28
C PRO A 406 2.06 -1.05 2.80
N VAL A 407 2.77 -0.36 1.92
CA VAL A 407 2.71 -0.57 0.47
C VAL A 407 4.06 -1.04 -0.04
N MET A 408 4.04 -1.85 -1.10
CA MET A 408 5.22 -2.40 -1.73
C MET A 408 5.13 -2.20 -3.24
N VAL A 409 6.28 -1.95 -3.84
CA VAL A 409 6.48 -2.08 -5.28
C VAL A 409 7.58 -3.11 -5.51
N HIS A 410 7.37 -3.96 -6.51
CA HIS A 410 8.39 -4.91 -6.96
C HIS A 410 8.56 -4.85 -8.46
N ASP A 411 9.75 -5.20 -8.93
CA ASP A 411 10.00 -5.50 -10.34
C ASP A 411 9.35 -6.84 -10.74
N ASN A 412 9.34 -7.20 -12.02
CA ASN A 412 8.75 -8.46 -12.48
C ASN A 412 9.63 -9.15 -13.53
N PRO A 413 10.87 -9.53 -13.16
CA PRO A 413 11.82 -10.16 -14.07
C PRO A 413 11.29 -11.52 -14.54
N ARG A 414 11.58 -11.88 -15.80
CA ARG A 414 11.19 -13.20 -16.34
C ARG A 414 11.96 -14.34 -15.67
N ASN A 415 13.23 -14.09 -15.37
CA ASN A 415 14.16 -15.01 -14.74
C ASN A 415 14.96 -14.23 -13.70
N GLY A 416 15.16 -14.78 -12.52
CA GLY A 416 15.93 -14.14 -11.46
C GLY A 416 15.12 -13.85 -10.21
N ARG A 417 15.73 -13.13 -9.28
CA ARG A 417 15.11 -12.74 -8.02
C ARG A 417 14.39 -11.41 -8.21
N GLN A 418 13.13 -11.38 -7.82
CA GLN A 418 12.36 -10.15 -7.71
C GLN A 418 12.93 -9.25 -6.61
N LEU A 419 13.19 -7.99 -6.92
CA LEU A 419 13.57 -6.95 -5.97
C LEU A 419 12.38 -6.05 -5.67
N SER A 420 12.35 -5.54 -4.45
CA SER A 420 11.22 -4.73 -3.97
C SER A 420 11.65 -3.58 -3.10
N ALA A 421 10.81 -2.57 -3.06
CA ALA A 421 10.90 -1.46 -2.14
C ALA A 421 9.58 -1.29 -1.41
N ARG A 422 9.67 -1.04 -0.11
CA ARG A 422 8.51 -0.83 0.76
C ARG A 422 8.38 0.64 1.14
N ALA A 423 7.16 1.07 1.42
CA ALA A 423 6.83 2.39 1.92
C ALA A 423 5.64 2.29 2.87
N MET A 424 5.35 3.37 3.59
CA MET A 424 4.13 3.52 4.38
C MET A 424 3.22 4.56 3.73
N LEU A 425 1.98 4.20 3.42
CA LEU A 425 0.92 5.13 3.07
C LEU A 425 0.07 5.37 4.32
N VAL A 426 0.13 6.58 4.85
CA VAL A 426 -0.64 7.01 6.02
C VAL A 426 -1.87 7.75 5.51
N ILE A 427 -3.05 7.19 5.76
CA ILE A 427 -4.32 7.86 5.49
C ILE A 427 -4.78 8.53 6.77
N ARG A 428 -4.75 9.86 6.81
CA ARG A 428 -5.39 10.65 7.85
C ARG A 428 -6.84 10.87 7.47
N VAL A 429 -7.76 10.24 8.20
CA VAL A 429 -9.19 10.48 8.01
C VAL A 429 -9.53 11.85 8.57
N LEU A 430 -10.19 12.68 7.75
CA LEU A 430 -10.73 13.95 8.19
C LEU A 430 -12.18 13.74 8.59
N ASP A 431 -12.46 14.13 9.81
CA ASP A 431 -13.80 14.17 10.41
C ASP A 431 -14.71 15.15 9.65
N VAL A 432 -15.95 14.73 9.42
CA VAL A 432 -17.00 15.49 8.79
C VAL A 432 -18.23 15.45 9.69
N ASN A 433 -18.78 16.62 10.02
CA ASN A 433 -20.01 16.75 10.83
C ASN A 433 -21.21 15.98 10.23
N ASP A 434 -21.40 14.74 10.67
CA ASP A 434 -22.39 13.81 10.15
C ASP A 434 -23.12 13.00 11.24
N VAL A 435 -22.65 13.05 12.49
CA VAL A 435 -23.36 12.57 13.67
C VAL A 435 -24.02 13.74 14.40
N HIS A 436 -25.23 13.53 14.89
CA HIS A 436 -25.92 14.57 15.67
C HIS A 436 -25.66 14.39 17.18
N PRO A 437 -25.86 15.44 17.99
CA PRO A 437 -25.71 15.33 19.44
C PRO A 437 -26.63 14.26 20.01
N THR A 438 -26.11 13.43 20.92
CA THR A 438 -26.90 12.44 21.66
C THR A 438 -27.23 12.96 23.05
N ILE A 439 -28.49 12.85 23.47
CA ILE A 439 -28.98 13.37 24.76
C ILE A 439 -29.43 12.22 25.66
N ILE A 440 -28.93 12.19 26.89
CA ILE A 440 -29.30 11.23 27.94
C ILE A 440 -29.79 12.01 29.17
N ALA A 441 -31.06 11.84 29.52
CA ALA A 441 -31.64 12.44 30.72
C ALA A 441 -31.69 11.41 31.86
N THR A 442 -31.11 11.75 33.02
CA THR A 442 -31.09 10.88 34.21
C THR A 442 -31.78 11.58 35.40
N PRO A 443 -32.82 10.98 36.01
CA PRO A 443 -33.50 11.58 37.15
C PRO A 443 -32.60 11.57 38.39
N LEU A 444 -32.56 12.69 39.12
CA LEU A 444 -31.74 12.80 40.33
C LEU A 444 -32.48 12.36 41.60
N ALA A 445 -33.81 12.25 41.55
CA ALA A 445 -34.65 11.72 42.62
C ALA A 445 -35.75 10.82 42.01
N PRO A 446 -35.45 9.56 41.64
CA PRO A 446 -36.46 8.67 41.10
C PRO A 446 -37.43 8.26 42.21
N ILE A 447 -38.60 8.90 42.26
CA ILE A 447 -39.73 8.36 43.01
C ILE A 447 -40.34 7.28 42.10
N LEU A 448 -40.37 6.04 42.60
CA LEU A 448 -41.08 4.96 41.93
C LEU A 448 -42.56 5.33 41.89
N SER A 449 -43.05 5.79 40.74
CA SER A 449 -44.50 5.79 40.51
C SER A 449 -44.97 4.34 40.64
N SER A 450 -46.16 4.14 41.19
CA SER A 450 -46.74 2.82 41.50
C SER A 450 -47.11 1.98 40.25
N GLY A 451 -46.45 2.20 39.12
CA GLY A 451 -46.41 1.36 37.94
C GLY A 451 -44.95 1.15 37.53
N GLY A 452 -44.53 -0.12 37.49
CA GLY A 452 -43.12 -0.53 37.42
C GLY A 452 -42.28 0.14 36.32
N PHE A 453 -40.95 0.03 36.49
CA PHE A 453 -39.92 0.39 35.52
C PHE A 453 -40.43 0.37 34.08
N PHE A 454 -40.75 1.55 33.53
CA PHE A 454 -40.83 1.73 32.10
C PHE A 454 -39.40 1.98 31.61
N PRO A 455 -38.72 0.99 31.01
CA PRO A 455 -37.52 1.31 30.26
C PRO A 455 -37.91 2.32 29.18
N ASN A 456 -37.03 3.30 28.96
CA ASN A 456 -37.06 4.25 27.85
C ASN A 456 -37.81 3.69 26.63
N LEU A 457 -39.06 4.13 26.43
CA LEU A 457 -39.85 3.76 25.25
C LEU A 457 -39.35 4.62 24.09
N ILE A 458 -38.96 3.98 22.99
CA ILE A 458 -38.58 4.65 21.75
C ILE A 458 -39.84 4.68 20.89
N GLU A 459 -40.61 5.77 20.98
CA GLU A 459 -41.65 6.09 20.01
C GLU A 459 -41.21 7.30 19.19
N ASN A 460 -41.20 7.18 17.86
CA ASN A 460 -41.00 8.28 16.90
C ASN A 460 -39.71 9.10 17.10
N ASN A 461 -38.54 8.44 17.19
CA ASN A 461 -37.24 9.10 17.31
C ASN A 461 -37.04 9.96 18.58
N HIS A 462 -37.96 9.85 19.54
CA HIS A 462 -37.86 10.49 20.84
C HIS A 462 -37.76 9.40 21.92
N VAL A 463 -36.66 9.41 22.65
CA VAL A 463 -36.52 8.60 23.86
C VAL A 463 -37.39 9.27 24.93
N THR A 464 -38.46 8.61 25.36
CA THR A 464 -39.30 9.10 26.45
C THR A 464 -38.87 8.45 27.75
N SER A 465 -38.36 9.25 28.67
CA SER A 465 -38.20 8.87 30.08
C SER A 465 -39.29 9.55 30.89
N VAL A 466 -39.96 8.78 31.75
CA VAL A 466 -40.95 9.30 32.72
C VAL A 466 -40.35 9.16 34.11
N PHE A 467 -40.32 10.24 34.87
CA PHE A 467 -39.94 10.20 36.29
C PHE A 467 -40.79 11.18 37.12
N GLY A 468 -40.97 10.86 38.40
CA GLY A 468 -41.79 11.62 39.34
C GLY A 468 -41.02 12.71 40.10
N ILE A 469 -41.66 13.85 40.37
CA ILE A 469 -41.15 14.96 41.20
C ILE A 469 -42.23 15.41 42.20
N TRP A 470 -41.89 15.63 43.47
CA TRP A 470 -42.85 16.14 44.47
C TRP A 470 -43.24 17.59 44.19
N GLU A 471 -44.52 17.92 44.32
CA GLU A 471 -45.02 19.27 44.04
C GLU A 471 -44.50 20.35 45.00
N ASN A 472 -44.25 19.96 46.26
CA ASN A 472 -43.70 20.86 47.28
C ASN A 472 -42.21 21.18 47.12
N GLN A 473 -41.54 20.67 46.07
CA GLN A 473 -40.13 20.91 45.83
C GLN A 473 -39.83 22.42 45.76
N VAL A 474 -38.86 22.85 46.57
CA VAL A 474 -38.42 24.24 46.62
C VAL A 474 -37.92 24.67 45.23
N PRO A 475 -38.31 25.86 44.74
CA PRO A 475 -37.78 26.39 43.49
C PRO A 475 -36.25 26.42 43.49
N GLY A 476 -35.65 25.99 42.40
CA GLY A 476 -34.20 25.95 42.18
C GLY A 476 -33.56 24.59 42.51
N GLN A 477 -34.32 23.63 43.01
CA GLN A 477 -33.82 22.28 43.30
C GLN A 477 -33.66 21.46 42.01
N PRO A 478 -32.65 20.57 41.95
CA PRO A 478 -32.37 19.76 40.78
C PRO A 478 -33.41 18.66 40.57
N VAL A 479 -33.68 18.38 39.30
CA VAL A 479 -34.74 17.46 38.85
C VAL A 479 -34.12 16.29 38.10
N ALA A 480 -33.28 16.59 37.09
CA ALA A 480 -32.56 15.63 36.30
C ALA A 480 -31.19 16.16 35.89
N SER A 481 -30.25 15.26 35.66
CA SER A 481 -28.98 15.52 35.00
C SER A 481 -29.11 15.16 33.52
N ILE A 482 -28.82 16.13 32.65
CA ILE A 482 -28.89 15.98 31.20
C ILE A 482 -27.47 15.90 30.68
N HIS A 483 -27.05 14.71 30.27
CA HIS A 483 -25.76 14.48 29.65
C HIS A 483 -25.91 14.50 28.13
N VAL A 484 -25.02 15.23 27.46
CA VAL A 484 -25.05 15.39 26.01
C VAL A 484 -23.66 15.14 25.47
N SER A 485 -23.56 14.31 24.45
CA SER A 485 -22.29 13.98 23.82
C SER A 485 -22.43 13.99 22.31
N ASP A 486 -21.39 14.45 21.64
CA ASP A 486 -21.25 14.42 20.19
C ASP A 486 -19.86 13.86 19.86
N PRO A 487 -19.78 12.76 19.10
CA PRO A 487 -18.51 12.09 18.84
C PRO A 487 -17.65 12.81 17.78
N ASP A 488 -18.23 13.74 17.01
CA ASP A 488 -17.52 14.52 16.00
C ASP A 488 -16.48 15.43 16.69
N THR A 489 -15.51 15.92 15.95
CA THR A 489 -14.43 16.78 16.44
C THR A 489 -14.56 18.22 15.93
N GLY A 490 -13.73 19.12 16.46
CA GLY A 490 -13.79 20.54 16.11
C GLY A 490 -15.14 21.15 16.51
N ASP A 491 -15.71 21.94 15.61
CA ASP A 491 -17.00 22.62 15.84
C ASP A 491 -18.20 21.64 15.78
N GLY A 492 -18.08 20.50 15.11
CA GLY A 492 -19.11 19.44 15.10
C GLY A 492 -19.30 18.79 16.48
N GLY A 493 -18.19 18.53 17.18
CA GLY A 493 -18.24 17.97 18.54
C GLY A 493 -18.69 18.93 19.65
N VAL A 494 -18.74 20.23 19.39
CA VAL A 494 -19.08 21.22 20.42
C VAL A 494 -20.58 21.43 20.46
N VAL A 495 -21.20 20.97 21.55
CA VAL A 495 -22.66 20.98 21.70
C VAL A 495 -23.17 22.14 22.56
N ALA A 496 -24.25 22.76 22.10
CA ALA A 496 -25.05 23.70 22.86
C ALA A 496 -26.51 23.25 22.95
N CYS A 497 -27.05 23.26 24.17
CA CYS A 497 -28.42 22.83 24.42
C CYS A 497 -29.32 23.96 24.88
N THR A 498 -30.56 23.92 24.42
CA THR A 498 -31.63 24.85 24.78
C THR A 498 -32.87 24.06 25.20
N ILE A 499 -33.63 24.58 26.15
CA ILE A 499 -34.95 24.03 26.47
C ILE A 499 -36.01 24.95 25.89
N THR A 500 -36.82 24.40 25.01
CA THR A 500 -38.06 25.01 24.55
C THR A 500 -39.20 24.42 25.37
N ASN A 501 -39.61 25.14 26.42
CA ASN A 501 -40.74 24.73 27.23
C ASN A 501 -42.04 25.03 26.47
N THR A 502 -42.78 24.00 26.09
CA THR A 502 -43.95 24.14 25.22
C THR A 502 -45.24 24.48 25.97
N MET A 503 -45.30 24.41 27.31
CA MET A 503 -46.59 24.50 28.02
C MET A 503 -46.71 25.44 29.23
N LYS A 504 -45.62 25.99 29.80
CA LYS A 504 -45.58 27.14 30.76
C LYS A 504 -44.21 27.12 31.47
N PRO A 505 -43.60 28.27 31.83
CA PRO A 505 -42.24 28.34 32.38
C PRO A 505 -42.16 27.85 33.85
N GLY A 506 -42.33 26.54 34.05
CA GLY A 506 -42.16 25.86 35.35
C GLY A 506 -40.76 25.31 35.56
N PHE A 507 -40.00 25.09 34.49
CA PHE A 507 -38.62 24.61 34.50
C PHE A 507 -37.73 25.55 33.71
N ASN A 508 -36.52 25.76 34.22
CA ASN A 508 -35.48 26.50 33.53
C ASN A 508 -34.29 25.57 33.32
N VAL A 509 -33.55 25.80 32.24
CA VAL A 509 -32.13 25.44 32.22
C VAL A 509 -31.42 26.50 33.04
N PRO A 510 -30.60 26.12 34.03
CA PRO A 510 -29.39 26.92 34.14
C PRO A 510 -28.16 26.14 34.59
N ASN A 511 -27.05 26.68 34.08
CA ASN A 511 -25.65 26.36 34.31
C ASN A 511 -25.21 25.00 33.79
N VAL A 512 -24.35 25.08 32.77
CA VAL A 512 -23.41 24.02 32.41
C VAL A 512 -22.67 23.64 33.68
N ILE A 513 -22.85 22.40 34.15
CA ILE A 513 -22.19 21.89 35.34
C ILE A 513 -20.74 21.55 34.97
N GLU A 514 -20.59 20.87 33.84
CA GLU A 514 -19.32 20.45 33.28
C GLU A 514 -19.42 20.50 31.75
N ALA A 515 -18.42 21.10 31.10
CA ALA A 515 -18.25 21.03 29.66
C ALA A 515 -16.83 20.55 29.37
N LEU A 516 -16.75 19.43 28.67
CA LEU A 516 -15.56 18.87 28.07
C LEU A 516 -15.72 18.97 26.55
N SER A 517 -14.62 18.97 25.80
CA SER A 517 -14.70 18.84 24.34
C SER A 517 -15.47 17.55 23.99
N GLY A 518 -16.54 17.66 23.19
CA GLY A 518 -17.39 16.51 22.81
C GLY A 518 -18.50 16.15 23.80
N SER A 519 -18.56 16.75 24.99
CA SER A 519 -19.58 16.40 25.99
C SER A 519 -19.91 17.51 26.98
N ALA A 520 -21.18 17.74 27.24
CA ALA A 520 -21.66 18.69 28.22
C ALA A 520 -22.74 18.08 29.14
N THR A 521 -22.66 18.41 30.42
CA THR A 521 -23.67 18.02 31.42
C THR A 521 -24.39 19.27 31.94
N TYR A 522 -25.71 19.24 31.84
CA TYR A 522 -26.62 20.30 32.28
C TYR A 522 -27.46 19.82 33.46
N GLN A 523 -27.84 20.75 34.36
CA GLN A 523 -28.82 20.48 35.40
C GLN A 523 -30.18 21.04 35.02
N LEU A 524 -31.21 20.18 35.02
CA LEU A 524 -32.59 20.64 34.96
C LEU A 524 -33.06 21.00 36.37
N ILE A 525 -33.59 22.20 36.57
CA ILE A 525 -34.11 22.65 37.87
C ILE A 525 -35.57 23.11 37.76
N SER A 526 -36.30 23.03 38.87
CA SER A 526 -37.61 23.67 38.99
C SER A 526 -37.43 25.20 39.06
N ALA A 527 -38.05 25.95 38.15
CA ALA A 527 -37.97 27.42 38.16
C ALA A 527 -38.96 28.06 39.12
N LYS A 528 -40.06 27.35 39.39
CA LYS A 528 -41.16 27.76 40.28
C LYS A 528 -41.56 26.58 41.15
N ARG A 529 -42.36 26.87 42.17
CA ARG A 529 -43.00 25.84 42.97
C ARG A 529 -43.97 25.09 42.07
N LEU A 530 -43.94 23.77 42.12
CA LEU A 530 -44.84 22.92 41.37
C LEU A 530 -46.14 22.76 42.17
N ASP A 531 -47.21 22.42 41.48
CA ASP A 531 -48.56 22.30 42.03
C ASP A 531 -49.29 21.34 41.08
N ARG A 532 -49.61 20.15 41.57
CA ARG A 532 -50.16 19.05 40.81
C ARG A 532 -51.61 19.33 40.43
N GLU A 533 -52.38 19.93 41.33
CA GLU A 533 -53.78 20.31 41.13
C GLU A 533 -53.92 21.29 39.95
N THR A 534 -52.90 22.12 39.74
CA THR A 534 -52.82 23.04 38.60
C THR A 534 -52.24 22.35 37.35
N ILE A 535 -51.09 21.67 37.46
CA ILE A 535 -50.43 20.97 36.33
C ILE A 535 -49.77 19.67 36.81
N ALA A 536 -50.47 18.54 36.67
CA ALA A 536 -49.95 17.23 37.07
C ALA A 536 -48.83 16.67 36.16
N ARG A 537 -48.70 17.16 34.92
CA ARG A 537 -47.72 16.66 33.95
C ARG A 537 -47.08 17.77 33.14
N HIS A 538 -45.75 17.74 33.05
CA HIS A 538 -44.96 18.67 32.29
C HIS A 538 -44.24 17.99 31.15
N GLN A 539 -44.25 18.62 29.97
CA GLN A 539 -43.47 18.20 28.82
C GLN A 539 -42.33 19.19 28.59
N VAL A 540 -41.10 18.70 28.64
CA VAL A 540 -39.88 19.48 28.45
C VAL A 540 -39.19 19.00 27.17
N LEU A 541 -39.02 19.90 26.19
CA LEU A 541 -38.25 19.60 24.98
C LEU A 541 -36.85 20.17 25.12
N ILE A 542 -35.85 19.29 25.11
CA ILE A 542 -34.43 19.63 25.15
C ILE A 542 -33.91 19.53 23.73
N THR A 543 -33.46 20.63 23.16
CA THR A 543 -32.90 20.69 21.81
C THR A 543 -31.42 21.00 21.90
N CYS A 544 -30.58 20.07 21.46
CA CYS A 544 -29.14 20.26 21.38
C CYS A 544 -28.69 20.34 19.94
N ARG A 545 -27.71 21.19 19.69
CA ARG A 545 -27.17 21.49 18.37
C ARG A 545 -25.65 21.61 18.47
N ASP A 546 -24.95 21.09 17.48
CA ASP A 546 -23.52 21.30 17.31
C ASP A 546 -23.18 22.76 16.93
N HIS A 547 -21.89 23.10 16.92
CA HIS A 547 -21.42 24.43 16.56
C HIS A 547 -20.98 24.54 15.11
N ASP A 548 -21.23 23.54 14.27
CA ASP A 548 -20.85 23.59 12.86
C ASP A 548 -21.55 24.77 12.17
N THR A 549 -20.75 25.59 11.49
CA THR A 549 -21.22 26.83 10.86
C THR A 549 -21.82 26.61 9.47
N VAL A 550 -21.51 25.49 8.83
CA VAL A 550 -21.89 25.15 7.46
C VAL A 550 -23.14 24.28 7.44
N LYS A 551 -23.12 23.16 8.17
CA LYS A 551 -24.18 22.17 8.22
C LYS A 551 -24.38 21.67 9.65
N PRO A 552 -25.03 22.48 10.50
CA PRO A 552 -25.26 22.12 11.88
C PRO A 552 -26.35 21.07 12.03
N LEU A 553 -26.08 20.05 12.84
CA LEU A 553 -26.97 18.97 13.20
C LEU A 553 -27.61 19.23 14.56
N VAL A 554 -28.85 18.76 14.68
CA VAL A 554 -29.72 19.08 15.82
C VAL A 554 -30.48 17.84 16.24
N PHE A 555 -30.55 17.61 17.55
CA PHE A 555 -31.35 16.55 18.14
C PHE A 555 -32.30 17.11 19.20
N THR A 556 -33.55 16.64 19.22
CA THR A 556 -34.57 17.06 20.19
C THR A 556 -35.03 15.88 21.03
N TYR A 557 -34.83 15.98 22.34
CA TYR A 557 -35.26 14.99 23.33
C TYR A 557 -36.54 15.46 24.04
N ARG A 558 -37.53 14.56 24.13
CA ARG A 558 -38.79 14.81 24.85
C ARG A 558 -38.72 14.16 26.23
N LEU A 559 -38.77 14.99 27.26
CA LEU A 559 -38.84 14.55 28.64
C LEU A 559 -40.23 14.81 29.23
N ASP A 560 -40.89 13.75 29.68
CA ASP A 560 -42.20 13.82 30.33
C ASP A 560 -42.03 13.68 31.85
N ILE A 561 -42.44 14.70 32.60
CA ILE A 561 -42.28 14.79 34.06
C ILE A 561 -43.65 14.68 34.71
N GLU A 562 -43.81 13.76 35.65
CA GLU A 562 -45.04 13.59 36.43
C GLU A 562 -44.87 14.24 37.82
N VAL A 563 -45.82 15.09 38.20
CA VAL A 563 -45.82 15.72 39.52
C VAL A 563 -46.51 14.77 40.51
N MET A 564 -45.82 14.43 41.58
CA MET A 564 -46.27 13.58 42.67
C MET A 564 -47.01 14.42 43.72
N ASP A 565 -48.07 13.82 44.24
CA ASP A 565 -49.07 14.41 45.12
C ASP A 565 -48.61 14.44 46.58
N GLU A 566 -48.68 15.60 47.21
CA GLU A 566 -48.54 15.80 48.65
C GLU A 566 -49.89 16.17 49.25
N ASN A 567 -50.12 15.80 50.51
CA ASN A 567 -51.39 16.09 51.19
C ASN A 567 -51.42 17.56 51.64
N ASP A 568 -51.60 18.50 50.72
CA ASP A 568 -51.58 19.94 51.00
C ASP A 568 -52.91 20.67 50.75
N ASN A 569 -53.95 19.95 50.28
CA ASN A 569 -55.31 20.46 50.20
C ASN A 569 -56.21 19.80 51.25
N PRO A 570 -56.83 20.56 52.17
CA PRO A 570 -57.74 19.99 53.15
C PRO A 570 -59.13 19.66 52.55
N PRO A 571 -59.88 18.70 53.13
CA PRO A 571 -61.25 18.41 52.72
C PRO A 571 -62.16 19.65 52.75
N VAL A 572 -62.77 19.99 51.62
CA VAL A 572 -63.66 21.14 51.47
C VAL A 572 -65.12 20.70 51.50
N ILE A 573 -65.87 21.20 52.48
CA ILE A 573 -67.30 20.93 52.63
C ILE A 573 -68.09 21.98 51.83
N ALA A 574 -69.05 21.54 51.01
CA ALA A 574 -69.83 22.44 50.15
C ALA A 574 -70.69 23.46 50.93
N SER A 575 -71.13 23.10 52.14
CA SER A 575 -71.87 23.96 53.08
C SER A 575 -71.52 23.55 54.50
N ASP A 576 -71.12 24.51 55.33
CA ASP A 576 -70.81 24.32 56.76
C ASP A 576 -72.08 24.07 57.61
N LYS A 577 -73.26 24.38 57.05
CA LYS A 577 -74.57 24.09 57.61
C LYS A 577 -75.41 23.34 56.61
N LEU A 578 -75.88 22.15 57.00
CA LEU A 578 -76.75 21.32 56.18
C LEU A 578 -78.08 21.08 56.90
N VAL A 579 -79.18 21.49 56.30
CA VAL A 579 -80.53 21.19 56.81
C VAL A 579 -81.07 19.97 56.07
N LEU A 580 -81.37 18.92 56.82
CA LEU A 580 -82.00 17.69 56.35
C LEU A 580 -83.39 17.55 56.97
N THR A 581 -84.26 16.81 56.32
CA THR A 581 -85.62 16.56 56.82
C THR A 581 -85.86 15.07 57.02
N CYS A 582 -86.47 14.69 58.15
CA CYS A 582 -86.84 13.31 58.44
C CYS A 582 -88.28 13.26 58.94
N PRO A 583 -89.19 12.47 58.35
CA PRO A 583 -90.48 12.21 58.96
C PRO A 583 -90.31 11.60 60.35
N GLU A 584 -91.16 12.01 61.30
CA GLU A 584 -91.29 11.28 62.55
C GLU A 584 -91.79 9.86 62.31
N ASN A 585 -91.66 9.00 63.31
CA ASN A 585 -91.96 7.57 63.18
C ASN A 585 -91.15 6.82 62.11
N ALA A 586 -90.16 7.46 61.48
CA ALA A 586 -89.28 6.83 60.52
C ALA A 586 -88.53 5.65 61.15
N SER A 587 -88.51 4.51 60.45
CA SER A 587 -87.81 3.33 60.94
C SER A 587 -86.29 3.59 61.05
N PRO A 588 -85.65 3.10 62.13
CA PRO A 588 -84.19 3.10 62.24
C PRO A 588 -83.52 2.48 61.01
N GLY A 589 -82.44 3.08 60.57
CA GLY A 589 -81.69 2.76 59.35
C GLY A 589 -82.09 3.56 58.11
N ARG A 590 -83.13 4.40 58.17
CA ARG A 590 -83.53 5.28 57.06
C ARG A 590 -82.45 6.33 56.76
N VAL A 591 -82.12 6.50 55.49
CA VAL A 591 -81.20 7.53 55.00
C VAL A 591 -81.92 8.89 54.97
N VAL A 592 -81.32 9.90 55.61
CA VAL A 592 -81.85 11.27 55.67
C VAL A 592 -81.07 12.26 54.80
N GLY A 593 -79.85 11.91 54.43
CA GLY A 593 -79.03 12.75 53.55
C GLY A 593 -77.58 12.28 53.53
N ARG A 594 -76.71 13.12 52.96
CA ARG A 594 -75.25 12.92 52.99
C ARG A 594 -74.53 14.26 53.03
N LEU A 595 -73.32 14.27 53.55
CA LEU A 595 -72.44 15.42 53.48
C LEU A 595 -71.68 15.43 52.15
N ASN A 596 -71.77 16.53 51.38
CA ASN A 596 -71.00 16.67 50.14
C ASN A 596 -69.65 17.35 50.44
N VAL A 597 -68.57 16.57 50.31
CA VAL A 597 -67.19 16.99 50.57
C VAL A 597 -66.32 16.62 49.38
N THR A 598 -65.40 17.49 49.03
CA THR A 598 -64.42 17.26 47.97
C THR A 598 -63.02 17.54 48.50
N ASP A 599 -62.06 16.78 48.01
CA ASP A 599 -60.63 17.00 48.25
C ASP A 599 -59.94 17.11 46.88
N ALA A 600 -58.97 18.01 46.77
CA ALA A 600 -58.31 18.31 45.50
C ALA A 600 -57.14 17.36 45.20
N ASP A 601 -56.59 16.71 46.23
CA ASP A 601 -55.46 15.79 46.17
C ASP A 601 -55.85 14.47 45.44
N ILE A 602 -54.96 13.47 45.39
CA ILE A 602 -55.27 12.15 44.81
C ILE A 602 -54.95 10.97 45.74
N GLY A 603 -55.51 9.80 45.42
CA GLY A 603 -55.13 8.55 46.10
C GLY A 603 -55.59 8.50 47.56
N GLU A 604 -54.66 8.34 48.49
CA GLU A 604 -54.95 8.36 49.94
C GLU A 604 -55.16 9.80 50.46
N ASN A 605 -54.47 10.77 49.88
CA ASN A 605 -54.52 12.18 50.28
C ASN A 605 -55.90 12.81 50.00
N ALA A 606 -56.66 12.30 49.02
CA ALA A 606 -58.06 12.69 48.82
C ALA A 606 -59.09 11.68 49.35
N ARG A 607 -58.68 10.65 50.08
CA ARG A 607 -59.60 9.60 50.54
C ARG A 607 -60.30 10.01 51.83
N LEU A 608 -61.55 10.41 51.69
CA LEU A 608 -62.37 10.92 52.78
C LEU A 608 -62.89 9.83 53.73
N ARG A 609 -62.82 10.13 55.03
CA ARG A 609 -63.35 9.33 56.14
C ARG A 609 -64.25 10.19 57.03
N PHE A 610 -65.49 9.74 57.23
CA PHE A 610 -66.51 10.46 57.98
C PHE A 610 -66.79 9.82 59.34
N TRP A 611 -67.04 10.65 60.36
CA TRP A 611 -67.51 10.22 61.68
C TRP A 611 -68.37 11.29 62.38
N ILE A 612 -69.02 10.88 63.47
CA ILE A 612 -69.83 11.72 64.36
C ILE A 612 -69.31 11.60 65.79
N ASP A 613 -69.74 12.50 66.67
CA ASP A 613 -69.46 12.40 68.09
C ASP A 613 -70.08 11.13 68.71
N GLU A 614 -69.37 10.51 69.66
CA GLU A 614 -69.80 9.27 70.31
C GLU A 614 -71.18 9.41 71.01
N ALA A 615 -71.50 10.62 71.49
CA ALA A 615 -72.77 10.95 72.11
C ALA A 615 -73.98 10.86 71.15
N ASP A 616 -73.73 11.01 69.83
CA ASP A 616 -74.76 11.08 68.80
C ASP A 616 -75.05 9.74 68.12
N VAL A 617 -74.26 8.70 68.41
CA VAL A 617 -74.35 7.37 67.78
C VAL A 617 -75.71 6.69 68.01
N ASN A 618 -76.39 6.99 69.12
CA ASN A 618 -77.74 6.46 69.39
C ASN A 618 -78.82 7.13 68.53
N TRP A 619 -78.55 8.34 68.03
CA TRP A 619 -79.51 9.15 67.27
C TRP A 619 -79.34 8.96 65.78
N ILE A 620 -78.10 9.02 65.30
CA ILE A 620 -77.75 8.89 63.89
C ILE A 620 -76.52 8.00 63.72
N SER A 621 -76.33 7.47 62.51
CA SER A 621 -75.09 6.85 62.05
C SER A 621 -74.64 7.49 60.74
N ILE A 622 -73.34 7.52 60.50
CA ILE A 622 -72.75 7.97 59.24
C ILE A 622 -71.89 6.88 58.62
N GLN A 623 -72.04 6.65 57.32
CA GLN A 623 -71.17 5.74 56.58
C GLN A 623 -69.80 6.37 56.36
N SER A 624 -68.75 5.71 56.86
CA SER A 624 -67.40 6.28 56.90
C SER A 624 -66.79 6.59 55.53
N ASN A 625 -67.22 5.94 54.44
CA ASN A 625 -66.65 6.16 53.10
C ASN A 625 -67.51 7.05 52.20
N THR A 626 -68.80 7.18 52.49
CA THR A 626 -69.77 7.83 51.58
C THR A 626 -70.37 9.10 52.18
N GLY A 627 -70.22 9.31 53.49
CA GLY A 627 -70.84 10.42 54.21
C GLY A 627 -72.36 10.31 54.30
N GLU A 628 -72.94 9.14 54.00
CA GLU A 628 -74.39 8.89 54.09
C GLU A 628 -74.85 8.83 55.54
N ILE A 629 -75.86 9.63 55.88
CA ILE A 629 -76.39 9.79 57.24
C ILE A 629 -77.70 9.03 57.35
N ARG A 630 -77.80 8.19 58.39
CA ARG A 630 -78.97 7.38 58.71
C ARG A 630 -79.44 7.66 60.13
N VAL A 631 -80.74 7.55 60.36
CA VAL A 631 -81.31 7.65 61.71
C VAL A 631 -81.18 6.31 62.42
N ASN A 632 -80.83 6.31 63.71
CA ASN A 632 -80.73 5.11 64.54
C ASN A 632 -81.86 5.01 65.58
N THR A 633 -82.58 6.11 65.78
CA THR A 633 -83.76 6.17 66.65
C THR A 633 -85.01 6.46 65.83
N VAL A 634 -86.16 6.26 66.46
CA VAL A 634 -87.42 6.85 66.03
C VAL A 634 -87.49 8.25 66.63
N PHE A 635 -87.70 9.26 65.77
CA PHE A 635 -87.93 10.63 66.20
C PHE A 635 -89.42 10.87 66.44
N ASP A 636 -89.69 11.75 67.39
CA ASP A 636 -91.01 12.20 67.84
C ASP A 636 -90.97 13.73 67.79
N ARG A 637 -91.81 14.32 66.93
CA ARG A 637 -91.81 15.75 66.63
C ARG A 637 -92.41 16.57 67.76
N GLU A 638 -93.39 16.03 68.48
CA GLU A 638 -94.05 16.66 69.64
C GLU A 638 -93.04 16.87 70.77
N LEU A 639 -92.09 15.94 70.93
CA LEU A 639 -91.01 16.04 71.92
C LEU A 639 -89.85 16.95 71.50
N GLU A 640 -89.29 16.73 70.30
CA GLU A 640 -88.13 17.46 69.80
C GLU A 640 -88.29 17.72 68.29
N PRO A 641 -88.69 18.92 67.83
CA PRO A 641 -89.02 19.16 66.42
C PRO A 641 -87.79 19.29 65.50
N GLU A 642 -86.62 19.55 66.06
CA GLU A 642 -85.36 19.60 65.32
C GLU A 642 -84.19 19.24 66.23
N ARG A 643 -83.16 18.63 65.63
CA ARG A 643 -81.93 18.27 66.35
C ARG A 643 -80.70 18.54 65.50
N THR A 644 -79.65 19.07 66.11
CA THR A 644 -78.38 19.42 65.44
C THR A 644 -77.28 18.44 65.83
N PHE A 645 -76.50 18.02 64.84
CA PHE A 645 -75.37 17.11 64.97
C PHE A 645 -74.12 17.72 64.35
N THR A 646 -72.94 17.38 64.86
CA THR A 646 -71.67 17.74 64.21
C THR A 646 -71.13 16.52 63.47
N VAL A 647 -70.87 16.67 62.18
CA VAL A 647 -70.20 15.65 61.37
C VAL A 647 -68.78 16.11 61.07
N TYR A 648 -67.84 15.19 61.23
CA TYR A 648 -66.43 15.38 60.92
C TYR A 648 -66.04 14.58 59.68
N VAL A 649 -65.09 15.11 58.93
CA VAL A 649 -64.48 14.46 57.77
C VAL A 649 -62.99 14.70 57.79
N SER A 650 -62.21 13.67 57.49
CA SER A 650 -60.75 13.74 57.34
C SER A 650 -60.35 13.06 56.04
N ASP A 651 -59.29 13.55 55.42
CA ASP A 651 -58.58 12.75 54.42
C ASP A 651 -57.86 11.55 55.07
N SER A 652 -57.24 10.68 54.26
CA SER A 652 -56.44 9.54 54.71
C SER A 652 -54.94 9.73 54.43
N GLY A 653 -54.51 10.96 54.19
CA GLY A 653 -53.13 11.31 53.88
C GLY A 653 -52.20 11.28 55.09
N VAL A 654 -50.89 11.40 54.82
CA VAL A 654 -49.91 11.61 55.89
C VAL A 654 -50.04 13.06 56.38
N ASN A 655 -50.21 13.25 57.69
CA ASN A 655 -50.63 14.52 58.30
C ASN A 655 -52.04 14.94 57.86
N ALA A 656 -52.99 14.02 58.01
CA ALA A 656 -54.37 14.21 57.57
C ALA A 656 -55.01 15.52 58.02
N HIS A 657 -55.71 16.16 57.10
CA HIS A 657 -56.49 17.36 57.33
C HIS A 657 -57.94 17.00 57.66
N THR A 658 -58.54 17.76 58.58
CA THR A 658 -59.92 17.53 59.07
C THR A 658 -60.78 18.78 58.89
N ALA A 659 -62.03 18.57 58.50
CA ALA A 659 -63.08 19.58 58.45
C ALA A 659 -64.34 19.08 59.19
N SER A 660 -65.21 20.01 59.59
CA SER A 660 -66.49 19.68 60.24
C SER A 660 -67.62 20.58 59.77
N ALA A 661 -68.85 20.06 59.85
CA ALA A 661 -70.08 20.78 59.52
C ALA A 661 -71.21 20.45 60.50
N GLU A 662 -72.10 21.42 60.70
CA GLU A 662 -73.30 21.28 61.51
C GLU A 662 -74.46 20.79 60.63
N ILE A 663 -75.11 19.71 61.06
CA ILE A 663 -76.24 19.11 60.36
C ILE A 663 -77.47 19.25 61.24
N LYS A 664 -78.44 20.03 60.78
CA LYS A 664 -79.73 20.18 61.43
C LYS A 664 -80.73 19.23 60.77
N ILE A 665 -81.26 18.29 61.53
CA ILE A 665 -82.37 17.43 61.11
C ILE A 665 -83.67 18.06 61.60
N GLN A 666 -84.51 18.50 60.67
CA GLN A 666 -85.88 18.93 60.92
C GLN A 666 -86.81 17.73 60.85
N ILE A 667 -87.59 17.51 61.91
CA ILE A 667 -88.51 16.39 61.98
C ILE A 667 -89.84 16.82 61.37
N LEU A 668 -90.31 16.07 60.37
CA LEU A 668 -91.56 16.35 59.68
C LEU A 668 -92.70 15.62 60.40
N ASP A 669 -93.81 16.33 60.52
CA ASP A 669 -95.05 15.87 61.14
C ASP A 669 -95.71 14.73 60.36
N GLU A 670 -96.20 13.73 61.08
CA GLU A 670 -97.05 12.64 60.62
C GLU A 670 -98.29 12.58 61.52
N ASN A 671 -99.45 12.21 60.98
CA ASN A 671 -100.67 12.16 61.77
C ASN A 671 -100.71 10.91 62.66
N ASP A 672 -100.11 10.98 63.84
CA ASP A 672 -100.03 9.87 64.78
C ASP A 672 -100.69 10.17 66.14
N HIS A 673 -101.05 11.42 66.42
CA HIS A 673 -101.91 11.79 67.52
C HIS A 673 -103.37 11.90 67.06
N THR A 674 -104.28 11.29 67.82
CA THR A 674 -105.72 11.47 67.59
C THR A 674 -106.26 12.59 68.48
N PRO A 675 -107.18 13.45 67.99
CA PRO A 675 -107.75 14.51 68.81
C PRO A 675 -108.36 13.95 70.08
N HIS A 676 -108.02 14.52 71.22
CA HIS A 676 -108.58 14.13 72.50
C HIS A 676 -109.22 15.32 73.20
N PHE A 677 -110.29 15.03 73.94
CA PHE A 677 -110.96 16.04 74.75
C PHE A 677 -110.11 16.37 75.98
N THR A 678 -109.94 17.65 76.28
CA THR A 678 -109.12 18.09 77.43
C THR A 678 -109.82 17.83 78.77
N ASP A 679 -111.16 17.71 78.77
CA ASP A 679 -111.98 17.54 79.97
C ASP A 679 -113.10 16.51 79.79
N LEU A 680 -113.65 16.04 80.92
CA LEU A 680 -114.90 15.29 80.96
C LEU A 680 -116.09 16.25 80.91
N TYR A 681 -116.83 16.23 79.79
CA TYR A 681 -117.96 17.12 79.58
C TYR A 681 -119.28 16.48 80.02
N PHE A 682 -119.97 17.12 80.97
CA PHE A 682 -121.35 16.81 81.33
C PHE A 682 -122.23 18.00 81.02
N PHE A 683 -123.24 17.78 80.19
CA PHE A 683 -124.23 18.79 79.85
C PHE A 683 -125.61 18.34 80.30
N SER A 684 -126.39 19.27 80.85
CA SER A 684 -127.76 19.02 81.25
C SER A 684 -128.66 20.05 80.59
N ILE A 685 -129.73 19.59 79.94
CA ILE A 685 -130.65 20.43 79.20
C ILE A 685 -132.09 20.16 79.69
N PRO A 686 -132.91 21.20 79.90
CA PRO A 686 -134.34 21.03 80.21
C PRO A 686 -135.08 20.34 79.05
N GLU A 687 -136.04 19.46 79.39
CA GLU A 687 -136.80 18.66 78.40
C GLU A 687 -137.63 19.49 77.40
N ASN A 688 -137.93 20.75 77.73
CA ASN A 688 -138.72 21.67 76.91
C ASN A 688 -137.85 22.70 76.14
N SER A 689 -136.55 22.45 75.99
CA SER A 689 -135.67 23.34 75.24
C SER A 689 -136.02 23.34 73.74
N PRO A 690 -136.11 24.52 73.09
CA PRO A 690 -136.42 24.63 71.67
C PRO A 690 -135.30 24.01 70.78
N PRO A 691 -135.59 23.64 69.52
CA PRO A 691 -134.58 23.19 68.57
C PRO A 691 -133.42 24.18 68.44
N ASP A 692 -132.22 23.66 68.17
CA ASP A 692 -130.96 24.43 68.06
C ASP A 692 -130.48 25.13 69.34
N THR A 693 -131.01 24.75 70.51
CA THR A 693 -130.46 25.20 71.80
C THR A 693 -129.07 24.63 72.00
N GLU A 694 -128.07 25.50 72.17
CA GLU A 694 -126.69 25.10 72.46
C GLU A 694 -126.62 24.39 73.82
N VAL A 695 -126.20 23.13 73.79
CA VAL A 695 -126.14 22.25 74.97
C VAL A 695 -124.81 22.45 75.73
N GLY A 696 -123.75 22.80 74.99
CA GLY A 696 -122.44 23.09 75.51
C GLY A 696 -121.37 23.00 74.42
N GLN A 697 -120.18 23.51 74.74
CA GLN A 697 -119.02 23.50 73.86
C GLN A 697 -118.00 22.49 74.38
N ILE A 698 -117.49 21.65 73.48
CA ILE A 698 -116.40 20.72 73.76
C ILE A 698 -115.09 21.28 73.18
N HIS A 699 -113.98 21.05 73.87
CA HIS A 699 -112.65 21.39 73.38
C HIS A 699 -111.85 20.10 73.21
N ALA A 700 -111.33 19.89 72.01
CA ALA A 700 -110.38 18.83 71.72
C ALA A 700 -109.08 19.44 71.21
N VAL A 701 -107.98 18.84 71.61
CA VAL A 701 -106.63 19.20 71.20
C VAL A 701 -106.01 18.00 70.49
N ASP A 702 -105.19 18.31 69.50
CA ASP A 702 -104.37 17.39 68.75
C ASP A 702 -102.94 17.94 68.82
N GLU A 703 -101.96 17.06 69.08
CA GLU A 703 -100.58 17.46 69.32
C GLU A 703 -99.77 17.60 68.01
N ASP A 704 -100.30 17.07 66.90
CA ASP A 704 -99.75 17.23 65.56
C ASP A 704 -99.78 18.71 65.10
N ILE A 705 -99.07 19.06 64.02
CA ILE A 705 -99.06 20.42 63.44
C ILE A 705 -99.77 20.51 62.08
N GLY A 706 -100.00 21.75 61.62
CA GLY A 706 -100.54 22.00 60.28
C GLY A 706 -101.97 21.47 60.08
N ASP A 707 -102.18 20.73 59.00
CA ASP A 707 -103.48 20.11 58.72
C ASP A 707 -103.76 18.88 59.60
N ASN A 708 -102.72 18.22 60.13
CA ASN A 708 -102.86 17.05 60.99
C ASN A 708 -103.38 17.43 62.38
N GLY A 709 -102.86 18.51 62.98
CA GLY A 709 -103.34 19.05 64.26
C GLY A 709 -104.68 19.81 64.20
N LYS A 710 -105.34 19.86 63.03
CA LYS A 710 -106.56 20.66 62.86
C LYS A 710 -107.81 19.88 63.25
N VAL A 711 -108.23 20.06 64.49
CA VAL A 711 -109.50 19.55 65.03
C VAL A 711 -110.69 20.27 64.35
N ARG A 712 -111.63 19.53 63.76
CA ARG A 712 -112.81 20.06 63.06
C ARG A 712 -114.11 19.38 63.48
#